data_AF-Q110G4-F1
#
_entry.id   AF-Q110G4-F1
#
_cell.length_a   1.000
_cell.length_b   1.000
_cell.length_c   1.000
_cell.angle_alpha   90.00
_cell.angle_beta   90.00
_cell.angle_gamma   90.00
#
_symmetry.space_group_name_H-M   'P 1'
#
loop_
_entity.id
_entity.type
_entity.pdbx_description
1 polymer ?
#
loop_
_entity_poly.entity_id
_entity_poly.type
_entity_poly.pdbx_seq_one_letter_code
_entity_poly.pdbx_strand_id
1 'polypeptide(L)'
;MKLDLRNLFTQNSVVPKGIIHVGAYDGKDIKLYENLSISKILFIEANPIVFEKLKANIATASIDVQAVNYAISNQNGKVRLYVNSMEQNSSIFPLKYYRDIYPNIKEAHQLIVEAKTLDTLLQELELSPKDFNILNLDIQGAELLALQGATNLLKYIDAVYTKVNYEELYEGCALAEKIDEFLAQTGFSRVAIAKPFHPSWGNAFYVRKQVVTMSTFGKNGGFGNQIFQYAFLKIYAQENRLSVEIPKWLGQHLFGHKDREIHEYLPVVVENNNEIFPGNREIWKNVDIQGYFLYHTSYYRNHKEYFCSLFQPVAEIETLVKVAWEKLRSLGKTIIGLHLQLHSDENNNSVVAPNEWYKIWLHGLWETLEEPVLFIASDNIEEINKGYFAEYNPITVRDLEVEVNLEYLNFFLLSKCDFVAISNTAFAFGACLLNQTGKYFFRPHFSTAKLIPFEPWNSTPVFRDIDIDEVGKSVLSEAQFRQIQSQLQQTQTNLENSQYQTNELSQKLVSTQSQLEQNQTELETIQYQRDQILGELEKFHCQLQQNQEKAKNAESELQKTREKLENTQSQRDEISQQLTSTQSQLQQNQEKAKNAESELQKTREKLENTQSQRDEISQQLTSTQSQLQQNQEKAKNAESELQKTREKLENTQSQRDEISQQLTSTQSQLQQNQEKAKNAESELQNIKTELDKSHSELHDIREELEITQFQLDEVQAELEQSQSQLSKHQEQLNTYQSQLKQTKKELETTKLKQENQEKILLNKNTKNYAAHIKNLAKILAETIQD
;
A
#
# COMPACT_ATOMS: atom_id res chain seq x y z
N MET A 1 9.32 17.62 20.45
CA MET A 1 8.93 16.78 21.61
C MET A 1 7.57 16.13 21.31
N LYS A 2 7.35 14.84 21.61
CA LYS A 2 6.01 14.22 21.47
C LYS A 2 5.06 14.81 22.54
N LEU A 3 3.76 14.76 22.29
CA LEU A 3 2.75 15.20 23.27
C LEU A 3 2.71 14.24 24.46
N ASP A 4 2.63 14.80 25.66
CA ASP A 4 2.50 14.04 26.91
C ASP A 4 1.02 13.88 27.26
N LEU A 5 0.44 12.72 26.96
CA LEU A 5 -0.97 12.46 27.17
C LEU A 5 -1.38 12.53 28.65
N ARG A 6 -0.50 12.16 29.59
CA ARG A 6 -0.83 12.24 31.03
C ARG A 6 -1.04 13.69 31.43
N ASN A 7 -0.09 14.54 31.09
CA ASN A 7 -0.18 15.97 31.38
C ASN A 7 -1.37 16.62 30.65
N LEU A 8 -1.63 16.24 29.40
CA LEU A 8 -2.77 16.76 28.65
C LEU A 8 -4.11 16.34 29.25
N PHE A 9 -4.27 15.08 29.69
CA PHE A 9 -5.47 14.64 30.38
C PHE A 9 -5.68 15.41 31.69
N THR A 10 -4.64 15.57 32.50
CA THR A 10 -4.73 16.33 33.76
C THR A 10 -5.06 17.80 33.52
N GLN A 11 -4.35 18.48 32.61
CA GLN A 11 -4.56 19.91 32.32
C GLN A 11 -5.95 20.21 31.77
N ASN A 12 -6.55 19.26 31.05
CA ASN A 12 -7.86 19.44 30.41
C ASN A 12 -9.00 18.72 31.15
N SER A 13 -8.76 18.22 32.37
CA SER A 13 -9.76 17.49 33.18
C SER A 13 -10.40 16.29 32.46
N VAL A 14 -9.64 15.59 31.62
CA VAL A 14 -10.10 14.37 30.94
C VAL A 14 -9.74 13.17 31.84
N VAL A 15 -10.75 12.40 32.24
CA VAL A 15 -10.55 11.16 33.00
C VAL A 15 -10.73 9.98 32.03
N PRO A 16 -9.63 9.37 31.54
CA PRO A 16 -9.74 8.36 30.50
C PRO A 16 -10.33 7.05 31.07
N LYS A 17 -11.36 6.51 30.41
CA LYS A 17 -12.05 5.25 30.76
C LYS A 17 -11.69 4.15 29.76
N GLY A 18 -11.90 4.43 28.48
CA GLY A 18 -11.64 3.50 27.39
C GLY A 18 -11.17 4.22 26.15
N ILE A 19 -10.36 3.52 25.34
CA ILE A 19 -9.75 4.07 24.13
C ILE A 19 -10.03 3.21 22.91
N ILE A 20 -10.37 3.87 21.80
CA ILE A 20 -10.32 3.28 20.46
C ILE A 20 -9.05 3.80 19.81
N HIS A 21 -8.14 2.91 19.40
CA HIS A 21 -6.92 3.28 18.70
C HIS A 21 -6.92 2.65 17.30
N VAL A 22 -7.08 3.52 16.29
CA VAL A 22 -7.08 3.17 14.88
C VAL A 22 -5.70 3.39 14.28
N GLY A 23 -5.18 2.40 13.57
CA GLY A 23 -3.78 2.37 13.13
C GLY A 23 -2.85 1.89 14.24
N ALA A 24 -3.29 0.87 14.98
CA ALA A 24 -2.60 0.38 16.18
C ALA A 24 -1.23 -0.25 15.93
N TYR A 25 -0.92 -0.58 14.66
CA TYR A 25 0.31 -1.25 14.25
C TYR A 25 0.55 -2.53 15.06
N ASP A 26 1.60 -2.59 15.88
CA ASP A 26 1.97 -3.75 16.68
C ASP A 26 1.47 -3.69 18.14
N GLY A 27 0.70 -2.66 18.51
CA GLY A 27 0.07 -2.56 19.83
C GLY A 27 1.01 -2.17 20.98
N LYS A 28 2.21 -1.66 20.70
CA LYS A 28 3.19 -1.22 21.72
C LYS A 28 2.66 -0.18 22.70
N ASP A 29 1.62 0.56 22.33
CA ASP A 29 1.00 1.58 23.18
C ASP A 29 0.21 1.01 24.37
N ILE A 30 0.02 -0.31 24.45
CA ILE A 30 -0.75 -0.93 25.55
C ILE A 30 -0.21 -0.55 26.94
N LYS A 31 1.12 -0.56 27.12
CA LYS A 31 1.77 -0.17 28.38
C LYS A 31 1.58 1.31 28.69
N LEU A 32 1.52 2.16 27.66
CA LEU A 32 1.23 3.58 27.85
C LEU A 32 -0.20 3.75 28.37
N TYR A 33 -1.17 3.04 27.78
CA TYR A 33 -2.56 3.11 28.18
C TYR A 33 -2.83 2.54 29.58
N GLU A 34 -2.18 1.42 29.95
CA GLU A 34 -2.19 0.88 31.32
C GLU A 34 -1.69 1.92 32.33
N ASN A 35 -0.59 2.61 32.02
CA ASN A 35 -0.03 3.69 32.85
C ASN A 35 -0.91 4.94 32.93
N LEU A 36 -1.88 5.09 32.02
CA LEU A 36 -2.88 6.15 32.03
C LEU A 36 -4.20 5.67 32.68
N SER A 37 -4.21 4.48 33.28
CA SER A 37 -5.38 3.86 33.92
C SER A 37 -6.56 3.62 32.98
N ILE A 38 -6.29 3.46 31.68
CA ILE A 38 -7.29 3.06 30.69
C ILE A 38 -7.49 1.55 30.81
N SER A 39 -8.72 1.12 31.09
CA SER A 39 -9.03 -0.28 31.38
C SER A 39 -9.65 -1.05 30.22
N LYS A 40 -10.15 -0.35 29.19
CA LYS A 40 -10.77 -0.95 28.00
C LYS A 40 -10.19 -0.38 26.70
N ILE A 41 -9.71 -1.25 25.82
CA ILE A 41 -9.01 -0.88 24.58
C ILE A 41 -9.62 -1.62 23.39
N LEU A 42 -9.96 -0.88 22.34
CA LEU A 42 -10.23 -1.43 21.01
C LEU A 42 -9.12 -0.99 20.05
N PHE A 43 -8.29 -1.93 19.63
CA PHE A 43 -7.31 -1.73 18.57
C PHE A 43 -7.87 -2.09 17.20
N ILE A 44 -7.61 -1.24 16.22
CA ILE A 44 -8.03 -1.45 14.84
C ILE A 44 -6.81 -1.31 13.93
N GLU A 45 -6.53 -2.34 13.16
CA GLU A 45 -5.40 -2.38 12.21
C GLU A 45 -5.87 -2.85 10.84
N ALA A 46 -5.53 -2.12 9.78
CA ALA A 46 -5.99 -2.40 8.43
C ALA A 46 -5.17 -3.50 7.75
N ASN A 47 -3.85 -3.53 7.98
CA ASN A 47 -2.94 -4.47 7.34
C ASN A 47 -3.05 -5.86 7.99
N PRO A 48 -3.53 -6.90 7.28
CA PRO A 48 -3.73 -8.23 7.86
C PRO A 48 -2.44 -8.87 8.42
N ILE A 49 -1.29 -8.61 7.81
CA ILE A 49 0.00 -9.17 8.25
C ILE A 49 0.44 -8.53 9.57
N VAL A 50 0.25 -7.21 9.69
CA VAL A 50 0.55 -6.46 10.92
C VAL A 50 -0.45 -6.83 12.01
N PHE A 51 -1.72 -6.99 11.65
CA PHE A 51 -2.77 -7.40 12.57
C PHE A 51 -2.47 -8.73 13.27
N GLU A 52 -1.90 -9.73 12.59
CA GLU A 52 -1.49 -10.97 13.25
C GLU A 52 -0.39 -10.73 14.32
N LYS A 53 0.54 -9.79 14.07
CA LYS A 53 1.55 -9.38 15.07
C LYS A 53 0.89 -8.67 16.26
N LEU A 54 -0.04 -7.76 16.00
CA LEU A 54 -0.84 -7.07 17.01
C LEU A 54 -1.56 -8.07 17.92
N LYS A 55 -2.27 -9.03 17.31
CA LYS A 55 -3.03 -10.07 18.02
C LYS A 55 -2.13 -10.89 18.94
N ALA A 56 -0.95 -11.27 18.47
CA ALA A 56 0.04 -11.97 19.29
C ALA A 56 0.53 -11.12 20.47
N ASN A 57 0.78 -9.82 20.24
CA ASN A 57 1.28 -8.91 21.28
C ASN A 57 0.24 -8.62 22.36
N ILE A 58 -1.04 -8.51 22.01
CA ILE A 58 -2.10 -8.21 22.98
C ILE A 58 -2.57 -9.44 23.78
N ALA A 59 -2.20 -10.66 23.37
CA ALA A 59 -2.61 -11.90 24.04
C ALA A 59 -2.13 -12.02 25.49
N THR A 60 -1.12 -11.23 25.88
CA THR A 60 -0.55 -11.21 27.24
C THR A 60 -0.96 -9.98 28.05
N ALA A 61 -1.89 -9.17 27.53
CA ALA A 61 -2.37 -7.97 28.19
C ALA A 61 -3.07 -8.27 29.52
N SER A 62 -2.90 -7.39 30.50
CA SER A 62 -3.52 -7.51 31.82
C SER A 62 -4.91 -6.86 31.93
N ILE A 63 -5.35 -6.22 30.84
CA ILE A 63 -6.56 -5.39 30.74
C ILE A 63 -7.47 -5.85 29.60
N ASP A 64 -8.70 -5.35 29.56
CA ASP A 64 -9.67 -5.67 28.51
C ASP A 64 -9.24 -5.03 27.18
N VAL A 65 -8.64 -5.84 26.30
CA VAL A 65 -8.17 -5.42 24.98
C VAL A 65 -8.71 -6.33 23.89
N GLN A 66 -9.31 -5.70 22.88
CA GLN A 66 -9.78 -6.36 21.67
C GLN A 66 -9.04 -5.77 20.47
N ALA A 67 -8.68 -6.62 19.50
CA ALA A 67 -8.14 -6.17 18.22
C ALA A 67 -9.00 -6.69 17.07
N VAL A 68 -9.21 -5.85 16.05
CA VAL A 68 -9.94 -6.19 14.82
C VAL A 68 -9.21 -5.74 13.55
N ASN A 69 -9.42 -6.46 12.45
CA ASN A 69 -8.72 -6.21 11.18
C ASN A 69 -9.62 -5.49 10.16
N TYR A 70 -9.64 -4.16 10.22
CA TYR A 70 -10.42 -3.33 9.30
C TYR A 70 -9.69 -2.02 9.00
N ALA A 71 -9.85 -1.51 7.78
CA ALA A 71 -9.62 -0.09 7.52
C ALA A 71 -10.80 0.73 8.06
N ILE A 72 -10.52 1.92 8.59
CA ILE A 72 -11.58 2.85 9.03
C ILE A 72 -11.74 3.96 8.00
N SER A 73 -12.99 4.24 7.64
CA SER A 73 -13.36 5.25 6.65
C SER A 73 -14.73 5.87 6.98
N ASN A 74 -15.21 6.77 6.13
CA ASN A 74 -16.53 7.39 6.23
C ASN A 74 -17.65 6.52 5.63
N GLN A 75 -17.31 5.38 5.02
CA GLN A 75 -18.26 4.45 4.41
C GLN A 75 -17.79 3.00 4.55
N ASN A 76 -18.75 2.07 4.59
CA ASN A 76 -18.47 0.63 4.59
C ASN A 76 -18.16 0.15 3.17
N GLY A 77 -17.32 -0.88 3.04
CA GLY A 77 -17.05 -1.53 1.75
C GLY A 77 -15.61 -2.00 1.63
N LYS A 78 -15.10 -2.15 0.41
CA LYS A 78 -13.72 -2.53 0.17
C LYS A 78 -12.89 -1.32 -0.24
N VAL A 79 -11.74 -1.15 0.38
CA VAL A 79 -10.78 -0.10 0.03
C VAL A 79 -9.42 -0.69 -0.29
N ARG A 80 -8.65 0.06 -1.06
CA ARG A 80 -7.26 -0.27 -1.36
C ARG A 80 -6.38 0.29 -0.26
N LEU A 81 -5.54 -0.57 0.31
CA LEU A 81 -4.48 -0.21 1.24
C LEU A 81 -3.14 -0.23 0.49
N TYR A 82 -2.43 0.89 0.50
CA TYR A 82 -1.10 1.04 -0.09
C TYR A 82 -0.07 0.74 0.99
N VAL A 83 0.52 -0.45 0.93
CA VAL A 83 1.49 -0.94 1.93
C VAL A 83 2.87 -0.42 1.56
N ASN A 84 3.45 0.35 2.46
CA ASN A 84 4.78 0.96 2.27
C ASN A 84 5.90 0.07 2.84
N SER A 85 7.14 0.31 2.41
CA SER A 85 8.34 -0.39 2.88
C SER A 85 8.55 -0.29 4.38
N MET A 86 8.05 0.80 5.00
CA MET A 86 7.79 0.89 6.43
C MET A 86 6.28 0.75 6.66
N GLU A 87 5.87 -0.42 7.14
CA GLU A 87 4.46 -0.80 7.29
C GLU A 87 3.64 0.25 8.09
N GLN A 88 4.23 0.86 9.12
CA GLN A 88 3.61 1.91 9.96
C GLN A 88 3.25 3.20 9.21
N ASN A 89 3.75 3.38 7.98
CA ASN A 89 3.46 4.54 7.12
C ASN A 89 2.45 4.22 6.01
N SER A 90 1.85 3.03 6.03
CA SER A 90 0.83 2.61 5.06
C SER A 90 -0.46 3.41 5.24
N SER A 91 -1.20 3.59 4.16
CA SER A 91 -2.45 4.37 4.14
C SER A 91 -3.41 3.84 3.09
N ILE A 92 -4.69 4.18 3.23
CA ILE A 92 -5.67 4.00 2.14
C ILE A 92 -5.52 5.07 1.04
N PHE A 93 -4.61 6.05 1.24
CA PHE A 93 -4.21 7.03 0.25
C PHE A 93 -2.79 6.76 -0.28
N PRO A 94 -2.53 6.97 -1.58
CA PRO A 94 -1.18 6.91 -2.14
C PRO A 94 -0.22 7.93 -1.50
N LEU A 95 1.08 7.63 -1.49
CA LEU A 95 2.11 8.61 -1.09
C LEU A 95 2.15 9.78 -2.09
N LYS A 96 2.19 11.02 -1.60
CA LYS A 96 2.48 12.22 -2.39
C LYS A 96 3.77 12.86 -1.87
N TYR A 97 3.74 14.07 -1.29
CA TYR A 97 4.97 14.78 -0.87
C TYR A 97 5.75 14.06 0.24
N TYR A 98 5.15 13.09 0.91
CA TYR A 98 5.86 12.24 1.88
C TYR A 98 7.07 11.54 1.26
N ARG A 99 6.98 11.12 -0.01
CA ARG A 99 8.08 10.45 -0.73
C ARG A 99 9.27 11.39 -0.98
N ASP A 100 9.03 12.70 -1.04
CA ASP A 100 10.07 13.71 -1.25
C ASP A 100 10.82 14.02 0.05
N ILE A 101 10.09 14.03 1.18
CA ILE A 101 10.65 14.24 2.52
C ILE A 101 11.42 12.99 2.98
N TYR A 102 10.90 11.79 2.69
CA TYR A 102 11.50 10.51 3.07
C TYR A 102 11.69 9.57 1.87
N PRO A 103 12.70 9.79 1.00
CA PRO A 103 12.88 9.05 -0.26
C PRO A 103 13.11 7.53 -0.13
N ASN A 104 13.49 7.08 1.07
CA ASN A 104 13.71 5.67 1.38
C ASN A 104 12.39 4.91 1.65
N ILE A 105 11.29 5.62 1.90
CA ILE A 105 9.97 5.03 2.09
C ILE A 105 9.28 4.97 0.73
N LYS A 106 9.00 3.75 0.27
CA LYS A 106 8.40 3.49 -1.04
C LYS A 106 7.21 2.56 -0.88
N GLU A 107 6.26 2.67 -1.79
CA GLU A 107 5.19 1.67 -1.90
C GLU A 107 5.81 0.30 -2.20
N ALA A 108 5.46 -0.71 -1.38
CA ALA A 108 5.93 -2.07 -1.54
C ALA A 108 4.93 -2.91 -2.34
N HIS A 109 3.65 -2.86 -1.96
CA HIS A 109 2.55 -3.55 -2.64
C HIS A 109 1.19 -2.96 -2.20
N GLN A 110 0.11 -3.44 -2.80
CA GLN A 110 -1.25 -3.01 -2.49
C GLN A 110 -2.11 -4.21 -2.09
N LEU A 111 -3.03 -3.98 -1.14
CA LEU A 111 -3.99 -4.97 -0.66
C LEU A 111 -5.40 -4.41 -0.78
N ILE A 112 -6.40 -5.27 -0.97
CA ILE A 112 -7.81 -4.90 -0.81
C ILE A 112 -8.24 -5.38 0.58
N VAL A 113 -8.72 -4.46 1.40
CA VAL A 113 -9.16 -4.73 2.78
C VAL A 113 -10.59 -4.25 2.98
N GLU A 114 -11.28 -4.86 3.94
CA GLU A 114 -12.60 -4.41 4.36
C GLU A 114 -12.47 -3.08 5.13
N ALA A 115 -13.28 -2.11 4.75
CA ALA A 115 -13.42 -0.82 5.40
C ALA A 115 -14.77 -0.73 6.10
N LYS A 116 -14.75 -0.14 7.29
CA LYS A 116 -15.96 0.15 8.07
C LYS A 116 -15.93 1.57 8.62
N THR A 117 -17.11 2.13 8.84
CA THR A 117 -17.28 3.27 9.73
C THR A 117 -17.07 2.82 11.18
N LEU A 118 -16.59 3.71 12.05
CA LEU A 118 -16.43 3.39 13.48
C LEU A 118 -17.78 3.06 14.12
N ASP A 119 -18.84 3.77 13.72
CA ASP A 119 -20.19 3.52 14.22
C ASP A 119 -20.70 2.11 13.84
N THR A 120 -20.55 1.68 12.57
CA THR A 120 -20.91 0.32 12.15
C THR A 120 -20.08 -0.74 12.87
N LEU A 121 -18.76 -0.51 12.98
CA LEU A 121 -17.86 -1.48 13.61
C LEU A 121 -18.23 -1.72 15.08
N LEU A 122 -18.49 -0.67 15.86
CA LEU A 122 -18.89 -0.83 17.26
C LEU A 122 -20.22 -1.58 17.39
N GLN A 123 -21.18 -1.32 16.50
CA GLN A 123 -22.46 -2.02 16.47
C GLN A 123 -22.28 -3.53 16.21
N GLU A 124 -21.45 -3.91 15.22
CA GLU A 124 -21.20 -5.31 14.87
C GLU A 124 -20.42 -6.07 15.95
N LEU A 125 -19.56 -5.38 16.70
CA LEU A 125 -18.83 -5.94 17.83
C LEU A 125 -19.64 -5.96 19.13
N GLU A 126 -20.88 -5.47 19.11
CA GLU A 126 -21.74 -5.31 20.28
C GLU A 126 -21.08 -4.47 21.40
N LEU A 127 -20.23 -3.51 21.00
CA LEU A 127 -19.53 -2.63 21.91
C LEU A 127 -20.31 -1.32 22.10
N SER A 128 -20.53 -0.94 23.36
CA SER A 128 -21.18 0.33 23.70
C SER A 128 -20.23 1.50 23.45
N PRO A 129 -20.61 2.52 22.66
CA PRO A 129 -19.81 3.74 22.49
C PRO A 129 -19.49 4.45 23.81
N LYS A 130 -20.36 4.33 24.83
CA LYS A 130 -20.18 4.91 26.19
C LYS A 130 -19.00 4.30 26.96
N ASP A 131 -18.45 3.20 26.47
CA ASP A 131 -17.27 2.58 27.08
C ASP A 131 -15.96 3.23 26.67
N PHE A 132 -15.99 4.06 25.63
CA PHE A 132 -14.82 4.73 25.09
C PHE A 132 -15.01 6.23 25.13
N ASN A 133 -14.06 6.93 25.76
CA ASN A 133 -14.05 8.39 25.79
C ASN A 133 -12.76 8.97 25.20
N ILE A 134 -11.83 8.13 24.74
CA ILE A 134 -10.62 8.56 24.03
C ILE A 134 -10.62 7.94 22.63
N LEU A 135 -10.35 8.74 21.61
CA LEU A 135 -10.13 8.28 20.24
C LEU A 135 -8.71 8.63 19.81
N ASN A 136 -7.92 7.62 19.43
CA ASN A 136 -6.59 7.81 18.85
C ASN A 136 -6.60 7.39 17.37
N LEU A 137 -6.14 8.26 16.47
CA LEU A 137 -6.07 8.04 15.03
C LEU A 137 -4.63 8.23 14.53
N ASP A 138 -3.99 7.15 14.08
CA ASP A 138 -2.68 7.16 13.42
C ASP A 138 -2.76 6.39 12.09
N ILE A 139 -3.51 6.94 11.13
CA ILE A 139 -3.88 6.26 9.87
C ILE A 139 -3.42 7.02 8.61
N GLN A 140 -2.41 7.86 8.77
CA GLN A 140 -1.63 8.44 7.68
C GLN A 140 -2.46 9.13 6.58
N GLY A 141 -3.23 10.15 6.95
CA GLY A 141 -3.99 11.00 6.02
C GLY A 141 -5.49 10.68 5.94
N ALA A 142 -5.91 9.52 6.44
CA ALA A 142 -7.32 9.11 6.46
C ALA A 142 -8.09 9.58 7.70
N GLU A 143 -7.51 10.44 8.54
CA GLU A 143 -8.07 10.85 9.84
C GLU A 143 -9.44 11.53 9.69
N LEU A 144 -9.61 12.40 8.69
CA LEU A 144 -10.90 13.05 8.45
C LEU A 144 -11.99 12.05 8.02
N LEU A 145 -11.65 11.05 7.21
CA LEU A 145 -12.61 10.01 6.80
C LEU A 145 -13.05 9.19 8.01
N ALA A 146 -12.11 8.82 8.89
CA ALA A 146 -12.45 8.10 10.12
C ALA A 146 -13.36 8.93 11.04
N LEU A 147 -13.09 10.23 11.20
CA LEU A 147 -13.92 11.15 11.98
C LEU A 147 -15.33 11.32 11.38
N GLN A 148 -15.44 11.41 10.05
CA GLN A 148 -16.72 11.47 9.34
C GLN A 148 -17.54 10.17 9.50
N GLY A 149 -16.88 9.02 9.66
CA GLY A 149 -17.52 7.73 9.95
C GLY A 149 -17.79 7.46 11.44
N ALA A 150 -17.61 8.45 12.31
CA ALA A 150 -17.74 8.30 13.77
C ALA A 150 -18.78 9.23 14.39
N THR A 151 -19.79 9.65 13.63
CA THR A 151 -20.75 10.69 14.06
C THR A 151 -21.50 10.36 15.35
N ASN A 152 -21.81 9.09 15.60
CA ASN A 152 -22.47 8.66 16.83
C ASN A 152 -21.46 8.44 17.97
N LEU A 153 -20.34 7.78 17.68
CA LEU A 153 -19.24 7.58 18.64
C LEU A 153 -18.72 8.92 19.19
N LEU A 154 -18.53 9.91 18.31
CA LEU A 154 -18.06 11.25 18.67
C LEU A 154 -18.99 11.97 19.65
N LYS A 155 -20.15 11.46 20.04
CA LYS A 155 -20.94 12.04 21.15
C LYS A 155 -20.37 11.67 22.52
N TYR A 156 -19.63 10.57 22.61
CA TYR A 156 -19.12 9.98 23.85
C TYR A 156 -17.61 10.19 24.07
N ILE A 157 -16.92 10.74 23.06
CA ILE A 157 -15.47 10.98 23.12
C ILE A 157 -15.16 12.29 23.83
N ASP A 158 -14.36 12.26 24.88
CA ASP A 158 -13.85 13.45 25.60
C ASP A 158 -12.59 14.01 24.93
N ALA A 159 -11.76 13.16 24.33
CA ALA A 159 -10.53 13.59 23.67
C ALA A 159 -10.21 12.80 22.40
N VAL A 160 -9.71 13.52 21.40
CA VAL A 160 -9.17 12.96 20.16
C VAL A 160 -7.68 13.26 20.08
N TYR A 161 -6.86 12.22 20.00
CA TYR A 161 -5.45 12.31 19.66
C TYR A 161 -5.26 11.84 18.22
N THR A 162 -4.68 12.66 17.36
CA THR A 162 -4.65 12.33 15.93
C THR A 162 -3.44 12.92 15.20
N LYS A 163 -3.02 12.26 14.12
CA LYS A 163 -2.10 12.84 13.14
C LYS A 163 -2.76 13.97 12.37
N VAL A 164 -1.99 15.00 12.05
CA VAL A 164 -2.42 16.10 11.20
C VAL A 164 -1.36 16.46 10.18
N ASN A 165 -1.80 16.74 8.95
CA ASN A 165 -0.95 17.12 7.82
C ASN A 165 -1.08 18.63 7.54
N TYR A 166 0.03 19.30 7.29
CA TYR A 166 0.07 20.72 6.88
C TYR A 166 0.39 20.88 5.39
N GLU A 167 0.87 19.81 4.77
CA GLU A 167 1.03 19.66 3.33
C GLU A 167 0.40 18.33 2.93
N GLU A 168 0.10 18.17 1.64
CA GLU A 168 -0.55 16.96 1.12
C GLU A 168 0.46 15.80 1.03
N LEU A 169 0.76 15.18 2.17
CA LEU A 169 1.73 14.09 2.28
C LEU A 169 1.24 12.81 1.62
N TYR A 170 -0.07 12.60 1.65
CA TYR A 170 -0.79 11.52 0.98
C TYR A 170 -1.82 12.12 0.05
N GLU A 171 -2.02 11.52 -1.13
CA GLU A 171 -2.87 12.08 -2.17
C GLU A 171 -4.32 12.25 -1.69
N GLY A 172 -4.82 13.49 -1.75
CA GLY A 172 -6.17 13.83 -1.31
C GLY A 172 -6.38 13.85 0.21
N CYS A 173 -5.33 13.75 1.04
CA CYS A 173 -5.49 13.79 2.48
C CYS A 173 -5.96 15.15 2.98
N ALA A 174 -6.76 15.16 4.06
CA ALA A 174 -7.19 16.39 4.70
C ALA A 174 -6.02 17.10 5.39
N LEU A 175 -5.95 18.43 5.23
CA LEU A 175 -5.04 19.26 5.99
C LEU A 175 -5.59 19.53 7.40
N ALA A 176 -4.70 19.94 8.31
CA ALA A 176 -4.99 20.20 9.71
C ALA A 176 -6.19 21.15 9.89
N GLU A 177 -6.32 22.17 9.05
CA GLU A 177 -7.42 23.13 9.08
C GLU A 177 -8.79 22.48 8.84
N LYS A 178 -8.86 21.45 7.97
CA LYS A 178 -10.10 20.73 7.71
C LYS A 178 -10.48 19.80 8.86
N ILE A 179 -9.49 19.22 9.53
CA ILE A 179 -9.71 18.46 10.77
C ILE A 179 -10.15 19.40 11.89
N ASP A 180 -9.50 20.57 12.04
CA ASP A 180 -9.88 21.60 13.01
C ASP A 180 -11.34 22.06 12.77
N GLU A 181 -11.72 22.34 11.53
CA GLU A 181 -13.07 22.75 11.14
C GLU A 181 -14.11 21.68 11.51
N PHE A 182 -13.87 20.42 11.12
CA PHE A 182 -14.78 19.31 11.42
C PHE A 182 -14.92 19.05 12.93
N LEU A 183 -13.79 19.03 13.66
CA LEU A 183 -13.79 18.79 15.09
C LEU A 183 -14.41 19.96 15.88
N ALA A 184 -14.20 21.20 15.44
CA ALA A 184 -14.89 22.36 16.00
C ALA A 184 -16.42 22.24 15.83
N GLN A 185 -16.87 21.84 14.64
CA GLN A 185 -18.30 21.60 14.35
C GLN A 185 -18.92 20.48 15.19
N THR A 186 -18.11 19.56 15.73
CA THR A 186 -18.54 18.46 16.63
C THR A 186 -18.25 18.71 18.11
N GLY A 187 -17.63 19.84 18.46
CA GLY A 187 -17.57 20.36 19.84
C GLY A 187 -16.20 20.26 20.47
N PHE A 188 -15.20 19.90 19.69
CA PHE A 188 -13.84 19.78 20.13
C PHE A 188 -13.06 21.07 19.89
N SER A 189 -11.96 21.24 20.60
CA SER A 189 -10.97 22.27 20.31
C SER A 189 -9.58 21.70 20.45
N ARG A 190 -8.71 22.09 19.52
CA ARG A 190 -7.29 21.73 19.59
C ARG A 190 -6.65 22.46 20.76
N VAL A 191 -6.12 21.71 21.72
CA VAL A 191 -5.46 22.26 22.91
C VAL A 191 -3.95 22.07 22.88
N ALA A 192 -3.45 21.15 22.07
CA ALA A 192 -2.02 20.94 21.88
C ALA A 192 -1.66 20.46 20.48
N ILE A 193 -0.44 20.80 20.07
CA ILE A 193 0.18 20.36 18.83
C ILE A 193 1.66 20.06 19.06
N ALA A 194 2.16 19.03 18.42
CA ALA A 194 3.59 18.77 18.31
C ALA A 194 3.97 18.39 16.88
N LYS A 195 5.02 19.04 16.35
CA LYS A 195 5.67 18.70 15.07
C LYS A 195 7.08 18.14 15.32
N PRO A 196 7.22 16.93 15.88
CA PRO A 196 8.50 16.47 16.42
C PRO A 196 9.57 16.16 15.36
N PHE A 197 9.19 15.90 14.11
CA PHE A 197 10.11 15.40 13.08
C PHE A 197 10.21 16.27 11.84
N HIS A 198 9.10 16.89 11.39
CA HIS A 198 9.08 17.75 10.20
C HIS A 198 7.94 18.79 10.30
N PRO A 199 8.06 20.02 9.74
CA PRO A 199 7.00 21.03 9.81
C PRO A 199 5.71 20.69 9.05
N SER A 200 5.78 19.79 8.07
CA SER A 200 4.64 19.42 7.20
C SER A 200 3.64 18.46 7.83
N TRP A 201 3.92 17.91 9.02
CA TRP A 201 2.98 17.06 9.76
C TRP A 201 3.24 17.09 11.26
N GLY A 202 2.28 16.59 12.03
CA GLY A 202 2.42 16.52 13.49
C GLY A 202 1.35 15.67 14.13
N ASN A 203 1.31 15.74 15.46
CA ASN A 203 0.24 15.19 16.27
C ASN A 203 -0.53 16.35 16.90
N ALA A 204 -1.84 16.25 16.90
CA ALA A 204 -2.73 17.21 17.53
C ALA A 204 -3.58 16.50 18.59
N PHE A 205 -3.86 17.22 19.66
CA PHE A 205 -4.73 16.75 20.74
C PHE A 205 -5.90 17.71 20.86
N TYR A 206 -7.09 17.15 20.76
CA TYR A 206 -8.36 17.85 20.80
C TYR A 206 -9.15 17.39 22.02
N VAL A 207 -9.81 18.31 22.69
CA VAL A 207 -10.65 18.02 23.85
C VAL A 207 -12.06 18.54 23.59
N ARG A 208 -13.06 17.76 23.97
CA ARG A 208 -14.46 18.18 23.95
C ARG A 208 -14.61 19.39 24.86
N LYS A 209 -15.16 20.48 24.31
CA LYS A 209 -15.58 21.61 25.11
C LYS A 209 -16.69 21.15 26.04
N GLN A 210 -16.51 21.40 27.32
CA GLN A 210 -17.58 21.19 28.29
C GLN A 210 -18.76 22.09 27.93
N VAL A 211 -19.97 21.64 28.24
CA VAL A 211 -21.21 22.30 27.80
C VAL A 211 -21.89 22.98 28.96
N VAL A 212 -22.68 24.00 28.66
CA VAL A 212 -23.77 24.45 29.50
C VAL A 212 -25.07 24.35 28.72
N THR A 213 -26.09 23.84 29.38
CA THR A 213 -27.41 23.69 28.79
C THR A 213 -28.42 24.57 29.49
N MET A 214 -29.56 24.78 28.84
CA MET A 214 -30.75 25.32 29.51
C MET A 214 -32.00 24.64 28.96
N SER A 215 -32.40 23.55 29.60
CA SER A 215 -33.54 22.72 29.20
C SER A 215 -34.89 23.44 29.31
N THR A 216 -34.94 24.52 30.07
CA THR A 216 -36.10 25.42 30.24
C THR A 216 -36.12 26.57 29.24
N PHE A 217 -35.15 26.68 28.33
CA PHE A 217 -35.11 27.74 27.32
C PHE A 217 -36.38 27.71 26.46
N GLY A 218 -37.01 28.86 26.29
CA GLY A 218 -38.30 29.00 25.60
C GLY A 218 -39.53 28.61 26.42
N LYS A 219 -39.36 28.08 27.64
CA LYS A 219 -40.47 27.79 28.58
C LYS A 219 -40.54 28.80 29.74
N ASN A 220 -39.40 29.42 30.08
CA ASN A 220 -39.30 30.41 31.15
C ASN A 220 -39.52 31.83 30.60
N GLY A 221 -40.79 32.16 30.31
CA GLY A 221 -41.22 33.48 29.85
C GLY A 221 -41.19 33.70 28.33
N GLY A 222 -41.73 34.85 27.89
CA GLY A 222 -41.86 35.21 26.47
C GLY A 222 -40.55 35.64 25.79
N PHE A 223 -40.65 36.11 24.54
CA PHE A 223 -39.50 36.44 23.68
C PHE A 223 -38.47 37.36 24.34
N GLY A 224 -38.91 38.39 25.08
CA GLY A 224 -38.01 39.29 25.81
C GLY A 224 -37.11 38.58 26.82
N ASN A 225 -37.63 37.56 27.52
CA ASN A 225 -36.83 36.77 28.47
C ASN A 225 -35.79 35.91 27.74
N GLN A 226 -36.15 35.37 26.57
CA GLN A 226 -35.24 34.57 25.75
C GLN A 226 -34.02 35.38 25.29
N ILE A 227 -34.17 36.68 25.05
CA ILE A 227 -33.03 37.58 24.74
C ILE A 227 -32.01 37.59 25.89
N PHE A 228 -32.45 37.81 27.13
CA PHE A 228 -31.55 37.85 28.29
C PHE A 228 -30.95 36.47 28.60
N GLN A 229 -31.77 35.42 28.55
CA GLN A 229 -31.34 34.04 28.76
C GLN A 229 -30.26 33.63 27.75
N TYR A 230 -30.50 33.93 26.47
CA TYR A 230 -29.56 33.59 25.41
C TYR A 230 -28.27 34.39 25.54
N ALA A 231 -28.37 35.70 25.75
CA ALA A 231 -27.21 36.56 25.94
C ALA A 231 -26.34 36.08 27.11
N PHE A 232 -26.98 35.77 28.25
CA PHE A 232 -26.30 35.24 29.42
C PHE A 232 -25.55 33.95 29.10
N LEU A 233 -26.22 32.94 28.53
CA LEU A 233 -25.59 31.66 28.19
C LEU A 233 -24.40 31.83 27.24
N LYS A 234 -24.54 32.68 26.22
CA LYS A 234 -23.49 32.92 25.22
C LYS A 234 -22.31 33.68 25.80
N ILE A 235 -22.55 34.66 26.68
CA ILE A 235 -21.50 35.40 27.39
C ILE A 235 -20.78 34.45 28.36
N TYR A 236 -21.53 33.74 29.20
CA TYR A 236 -21.00 32.80 30.16
C TYR A 236 -20.16 31.71 29.48
N ALA A 237 -20.63 31.15 28.37
CA ALA A 237 -19.87 30.16 27.62
C ALA A 237 -18.62 30.75 26.96
N GLN A 238 -18.69 31.97 26.44
CA GLN A 238 -17.52 32.64 25.85
C GLN A 238 -16.43 32.90 26.89
N GLU A 239 -16.79 33.43 28.06
CA GLU A 239 -15.85 33.72 29.14
C GLU A 239 -15.16 32.47 29.67
N ASN A 240 -15.90 31.36 29.72
CA ASN A 240 -15.45 30.12 30.34
C ASN A 240 -15.00 29.05 29.32
N ARG A 241 -14.94 29.39 28.02
CA ARG A 241 -14.58 28.50 26.90
C ARG A 241 -15.44 27.24 26.81
N LEU A 242 -16.72 27.37 27.16
CA LEU A 242 -17.73 26.32 27.11
C LEU A 242 -18.46 26.36 25.76
N SER A 243 -19.23 25.31 25.48
CA SER A 243 -20.23 25.30 24.42
C SER A 243 -21.63 25.47 25.01
N VAL A 244 -22.55 26.03 24.24
CA VAL A 244 -23.96 26.18 24.62
C VAL A 244 -24.79 25.15 23.86
N GLU A 245 -25.68 24.47 24.56
CA GLU A 245 -26.74 23.67 23.92
C GLU A 245 -28.10 24.03 24.50
N ILE A 246 -29.07 24.26 23.62
CA ILE A 246 -30.41 24.72 23.98
C ILE A 246 -31.45 24.11 23.05
N PRO A 247 -32.70 23.96 23.49
CA PRO A 247 -33.83 23.67 22.62
C PRO A 247 -33.91 24.65 21.43
N LYS A 248 -34.55 24.20 20.34
CA LYS A 248 -34.89 25.09 19.22
C LYS A 248 -35.72 26.28 19.71
N TRP A 249 -35.41 27.45 19.19
CA TRP A 249 -36.04 28.71 19.60
C TRP A 249 -36.09 29.73 18.47
N LEU A 250 -36.88 30.78 18.67
CA LEU A 250 -37.19 31.78 17.63
C LEU A 250 -35.94 32.50 17.08
N GLY A 251 -34.89 32.67 17.89
CA GLY A 251 -33.65 33.33 17.48
C GLY A 251 -32.88 32.60 16.37
N GLN A 252 -33.13 31.31 16.14
CA GLN A 252 -32.57 30.60 14.98
C GLN A 252 -33.11 31.15 13.66
N HIS A 253 -34.39 31.52 13.63
CA HIS A 253 -35.02 32.14 12.46
C HIS A 253 -34.74 33.64 12.40
N LEU A 254 -34.83 34.35 13.53
CA LEU A 254 -34.68 35.81 13.54
C LEU A 254 -33.22 36.28 13.38
N PHE A 255 -32.27 35.59 14.01
CA PHE A 255 -30.87 36.04 14.11
C PHE A 255 -29.87 35.05 13.49
N GLY A 256 -30.34 33.90 12.96
CA GLY A 256 -29.50 32.94 12.24
C GLY A 256 -28.62 32.07 13.14
N HIS A 257 -28.96 31.96 14.43
CA HIS A 257 -28.23 31.11 15.37
C HIS A 257 -28.28 29.62 14.99
N LYS A 258 -27.18 28.92 15.24
CA LYS A 258 -26.99 27.49 14.93
C LYS A 258 -26.47 26.71 16.13
N ASP A 259 -26.96 27.03 17.32
CA ASP A 259 -26.59 26.31 18.54
C ASP A 259 -27.10 24.87 18.48
N ARG A 260 -26.41 23.97 19.18
CA ARG A 260 -26.76 22.55 19.22
C ARG A 260 -27.93 22.32 20.15
N GLU A 261 -28.70 21.27 19.84
CA GLU A 261 -29.72 20.76 20.75
C GLU A 261 -29.08 19.98 21.90
N ILE A 262 -29.76 19.98 23.05
CA ILE A 262 -29.34 19.28 24.26
C ILE A 262 -29.25 17.78 23.97
N HIS A 263 -28.05 17.22 24.09
CA HIS A 263 -27.81 15.79 23.86
C HIS A 263 -27.96 14.94 25.13
N GLU A 264 -27.80 15.55 26.31
CA GLU A 264 -27.88 14.88 27.61
C GLU A 264 -28.50 15.81 28.66
N TYR A 265 -29.29 15.24 29.58
CA TYR A 265 -29.80 15.97 30.73
C TYR A 265 -28.73 16.08 31.80
N LEU A 266 -28.29 17.32 32.05
CA LEU A 266 -27.22 17.62 32.98
C LEU A 266 -27.75 18.00 34.36
N PRO A 267 -26.91 17.94 35.42
CA PRO A 267 -27.27 18.45 36.75
C PRO A 267 -27.76 19.89 36.68
N VAL A 268 -28.93 20.14 37.24
CA VAL A 268 -29.58 21.45 37.20
C VAL A 268 -28.96 22.39 38.23
N VAL A 269 -28.66 23.60 37.80
CA VAL A 269 -28.28 24.72 38.68
C VAL A 269 -29.19 25.90 38.38
N VAL A 270 -29.88 26.38 39.41
CA VAL A 270 -30.90 27.43 39.28
C VAL A 270 -30.34 28.78 39.72
N GLU A 271 -30.66 29.84 38.98
CA GLU A 271 -30.42 31.22 39.36
C GLU A 271 -31.13 31.55 40.69
N ASN A 272 -30.38 32.03 41.67
CA ASN A 272 -30.93 32.48 42.95
C ASN A 272 -31.19 34.00 42.92
N ASN A 273 -32.46 34.40 42.81
CA ASN A 273 -32.95 35.77 43.08
C ASN A 273 -32.11 36.92 42.46
N ASN A 274 -31.75 36.82 41.18
CA ASN A 274 -30.99 37.84 40.43
C ASN A 274 -29.56 38.12 40.98
N GLU A 275 -29.00 37.24 41.82
CA GLU A 275 -27.56 37.26 42.09
C GLU A 275 -26.80 36.82 40.83
N ILE A 276 -25.67 37.49 40.54
CA ILE A 276 -24.86 37.18 39.36
C ILE A 276 -24.44 35.71 39.41
N PHE A 277 -24.89 34.94 38.44
CA PHE A 277 -24.53 33.55 38.30
C PHE A 277 -23.16 33.45 37.59
N PRO A 278 -22.18 32.71 38.14
CA PRO A 278 -22.14 32.09 39.46
C PRO A 278 -21.49 32.99 40.51
N GLY A 279 -22.20 33.23 41.61
CA GLY A 279 -21.67 34.00 42.74
C GLY A 279 -20.53 33.23 43.42
N ASN A 280 -19.32 33.80 43.36
CA ASN A 280 -18.04 33.30 43.90
C ASN A 280 -17.43 32.02 43.29
N ARG A 281 -16.57 32.26 42.29
CA ARG A 281 -15.33 31.55 41.86
C ARG A 281 -15.38 30.15 41.28
N GLU A 282 -16.48 29.42 41.32
CA GLU A 282 -16.56 28.12 40.62
C GLU A 282 -17.19 28.27 39.23
N ILE A 283 -16.49 27.79 38.21
CA ILE A 283 -17.00 27.72 36.84
C ILE A 283 -17.85 26.47 36.74
N TRP A 284 -19.17 26.65 36.67
CA TRP A 284 -20.09 25.55 36.37
C TRP A 284 -19.92 25.12 34.91
N LYS A 285 -19.66 23.83 34.75
CA LYS A 285 -19.45 23.13 33.49
C LYS A 285 -20.23 21.82 33.53
N ASN A 286 -20.78 21.41 32.39
CA ASN A 286 -21.69 20.26 32.27
C ASN A 286 -22.88 20.35 33.23
N VAL A 287 -23.52 21.50 33.23
CA VAL A 287 -24.72 21.76 34.03
C VAL A 287 -25.83 22.33 33.16
N ASP A 288 -27.05 22.12 33.62
CA ASP A 288 -28.25 22.76 33.09
C ASP A 288 -28.55 24.02 33.89
N ILE A 289 -28.14 25.18 33.38
CA ILE A 289 -28.32 26.47 34.04
C ILE A 289 -29.73 26.97 33.74
N GLN A 290 -30.53 27.21 34.78
CA GLN A 290 -31.91 27.67 34.65
C GLN A 290 -32.10 29.03 35.34
N GLY A 291 -32.73 29.98 34.65
CA GLY A 291 -32.97 31.31 35.20
C GLY A 291 -33.63 32.26 34.20
N TYR A 292 -33.88 33.49 34.64
CA TYR A 292 -34.28 34.60 33.78
C TYR A 292 -33.08 35.49 33.42
N PHE A 293 -32.07 35.56 34.30
CA PHE A 293 -30.85 36.35 34.10
C PHE A 293 -31.18 37.82 33.80
N LEU A 294 -32.18 38.37 34.50
CA LEU A 294 -32.57 39.77 34.39
C LEU A 294 -31.71 40.63 35.31
N TYR A 295 -30.39 40.47 35.23
CA TYR A 295 -29.44 41.21 36.05
C TYR A 295 -29.44 42.70 35.73
N HIS A 296 -28.98 43.50 36.68
CA HIS A 296 -28.66 44.90 36.41
C HIS A 296 -27.71 44.98 35.21
N THR A 297 -28.09 45.76 34.19
CA THR A 297 -27.44 45.66 32.86
C THR A 297 -26.01 46.19 32.80
N SER A 298 -25.49 46.74 33.90
CA SER A 298 -24.05 46.94 34.07
C SER A 298 -23.25 45.64 33.96
N TYR A 299 -23.83 44.49 34.30
CA TYR A 299 -23.23 43.18 34.08
C TYR A 299 -22.97 42.93 32.58
N TYR A 300 -23.99 43.13 31.74
CA TYR A 300 -23.88 42.94 30.29
C TYR A 300 -23.09 44.04 29.57
N ARG A 301 -22.92 45.22 30.21
CA ARG A 301 -22.25 46.38 29.58
C ARG A 301 -20.85 46.06 29.08
N ASN A 302 -20.07 45.29 29.82
CA ASN A 302 -18.71 44.90 29.41
C ASN A 302 -18.71 44.01 28.14
N HIS A 303 -19.86 43.42 27.81
CA HIS A 303 -20.08 42.58 26.64
C HIS A 303 -21.01 43.24 25.63
N LYS A 304 -21.23 44.56 25.70
CA LYS A 304 -22.23 45.28 24.90
C LYS A 304 -22.14 44.96 23.41
N GLU A 305 -20.94 45.04 22.83
CA GLU A 305 -20.73 44.75 21.40
C GLU A 305 -21.13 43.31 21.06
N TYR A 306 -20.68 42.35 21.87
CA TYR A 306 -21.02 40.94 21.66
C TYR A 306 -22.53 40.70 21.85
N PHE A 307 -23.12 41.23 22.93
CA PHE A 307 -24.56 41.16 23.18
C PHE A 307 -25.35 41.68 21.97
N CYS A 308 -25.05 42.89 21.47
CA CYS A 308 -25.73 43.45 20.31
C CYS A 308 -25.52 42.61 19.04
N SER A 309 -24.34 42.01 18.87
CA SER A 309 -24.05 41.13 17.73
C SER A 309 -24.87 39.85 17.71
N LEU A 310 -25.30 39.35 18.89
CA LEU A 310 -26.15 38.17 18.97
C LEU A 310 -27.54 38.42 18.39
N PHE A 311 -28.03 39.66 18.42
CA PHE A 311 -29.42 39.97 18.06
C PHE A 311 -29.55 40.81 16.80
N GLN A 312 -28.59 40.66 15.87
CA GLN A 312 -28.71 41.24 14.53
C GLN A 312 -29.65 40.37 13.68
N PRO A 313 -30.69 40.96 13.05
CA PRO A 313 -31.63 40.19 12.25
C PRO A 313 -30.93 39.59 11.02
N VAL A 314 -31.38 38.41 10.58
CA VAL A 314 -31.00 37.86 9.26
C VAL A 314 -31.53 38.75 8.14
N ALA A 315 -30.89 38.72 6.97
CA ALA A 315 -31.19 39.62 5.85
C ALA A 315 -32.67 39.67 5.44
N GLU A 316 -33.37 38.53 5.50
CA GLU A 316 -34.80 38.43 5.20
C GLU A 316 -35.65 39.24 6.19
N ILE A 317 -35.40 39.07 7.49
CA ILE A 317 -36.08 39.81 8.56
C ILE A 317 -35.67 41.29 8.53
N GLU A 318 -34.39 41.57 8.29
CA GLU A 318 -33.89 42.94 8.19
C GLU A 318 -34.59 43.72 7.06
N THR A 319 -34.81 43.08 5.92
CA THR A 319 -35.52 43.68 4.78
C THR A 319 -36.96 44.05 5.16
N LEU A 320 -37.67 43.15 5.84
CA LEU A 320 -39.05 43.36 6.28
C LEU A 320 -39.14 44.48 7.32
N VAL A 321 -38.24 44.45 8.31
CA VAL A 321 -38.12 45.50 9.33
C VAL A 321 -37.80 46.84 8.68
N LYS A 322 -36.91 46.86 7.68
CA LYS A 322 -36.54 48.08 6.96
C LYS A 322 -37.73 48.68 6.22
N VAL A 323 -38.53 47.87 5.52
CA VAL A 323 -39.75 48.35 4.85
C VAL A 323 -40.75 48.94 5.85
N ALA A 324 -41.00 48.24 6.96
CA ALA A 324 -41.90 48.74 8.00
C ALA A 324 -41.38 50.05 8.63
N TRP A 325 -40.07 50.12 8.89
CA TRP A 325 -39.42 51.29 9.46
C TRP A 325 -39.46 52.49 8.50
N GLU A 326 -39.21 52.29 7.21
CA GLU A 326 -39.28 53.34 6.19
C GLU A 326 -40.71 53.89 6.06
N LYS A 327 -41.74 53.02 6.10
CA LYS A 327 -43.14 53.46 6.14
C LYS A 327 -43.41 54.31 7.38
N LEU A 328 -43.03 53.84 8.57
CA LEU A 328 -43.22 54.59 9.81
C LEU A 328 -42.48 55.93 9.80
N ARG A 329 -41.22 55.94 9.33
CA ARG A 329 -40.38 57.14 9.26
C ARG A 329 -40.83 58.15 8.20
N SER A 330 -41.59 57.71 7.20
CA SER A 330 -42.18 58.60 6.19
C SER A 330 -43.30 59.50 6.74
N LEU A 331 -43.87 59.13 7.89
CA LEU A 331 -44.98 59.86 8.52
C LEU A 331 -44.52 61.07 9.35
N GLY A 332 -43.23 61.17 9.70
CA GLY A 332 -42.68 62.30 10.44
C GLY A 332 -41.23 62.10 10.87
N LYS A 333 -40.60 63.18 11.32
CA LYS A 333 -39.16 63.23 11.62
C LYS A 333 -38.78 62.60 12.95
N THR A 334 -39.66 62.67 13.94
CA THR A 334 -39.41 62.15 15.30
C THR A 334 -40.39 61.02 15.60
N ILE A 335 -39.87 59.81 15.80
CA ILE A 335 -40.69 58.64 16.10
C ILE A 335 -40.64 58.35 17.60
N ILE A 336 -41.81 58.42 18.23
CA ILE A 336 -42.01 58.12 19.64
C ILE A 336 -42.55 56.69 19.75
N GLY A 337 -41.71 55.77 20.21
CA GLY A 337 -42.10 54.40 20.49
C GLY A 337 -42.70 54.29 21.89
N LEU A 338 -43.94 53.82 21.98
CA LEU A 338 -44.65 53.61 23.23
C LEU A 338 -45.01 52.12 23.33
N HIS A 339 -44.43 51.42 24.29
CA HIS A 339 -44.82 50.05 24.59
C HIS A 339 -45.81 50.00 25.76
N LEU A 340 -46.99 49.41 25.52
CA LEU A 340 -48.05 49.27 26.51
C LEU A 340 -48.31 47.81 26.86
N GLN A 341 -48.55 47.55 28.13
CA GLN A 341 -48.93 46.24 28.67
C GLN A 341 -50.22 46.41 29.46
N LEU A 342 -51.23 45.59 29.18
CA LEU A 342 -52.55 45.68 29.81
C LEU A 342 -52.72 44.72 30.99
N HIS A 343 -52.04 43.57 30.94
CA HIS A 343 -52.13 42.54 31.97
C HIS A 343 -50.78 42.34 32.65
N SER A 344 -50.82 42.11 33.97
CA SER A 344 -49.64 41.65 34.70
C SER A 344 -49.26 40.25 34.24
N ASP A 345 -47.98 40.01 34.04
CA ASP A 345 -47.48 38.64 33.88
C ASP A 345 -47.53 37.94 35.25
N GLU A 346 -48.51 37.06 35.44
CA GLU A 346 -48.75 36.31 36.68
C GLU A 346 -47.52 35.48 37.10
N ASN A 347 -46.65 35.09 36.17
CA ASN A 347 -45.47 34.26 36.46
C ASN A 347 -44.25 35.06 36.93
N ASN A 348 -44.23 36.39 36.76
CA ASN A 348 -43.05 37.24 37.06
C ASN A 348 -43.32 38.34 38.11
N ASN A 349 -44.50 38.37 38.73
CA ASN A 349 -44.95 39.41 39.67
C ASN A 349 -44.64 40.83 39.15
N SER A 350 -44.87 41.03 37.85
CA SER A 350 -44.60 42.29 37.17
C SER A 350 -45.77 43.26 37.33
N VAL A 351 -45.46 44.53 37.61
CA VAL A 351 -46.48 45.55 37.86
C VAL A 351 -46.77 46.34 36.60
N VAL A 352 -48.06 46.58 36.35
CA VAL A 352 -48.54 47.36 35.21
C VAL A 352 -48.74 48.81 35.62
N ALA A 353 -48.16 49.73 34.86
CA ALA A 353 -48.33 51.16 35.07
C ALA A 353 -49.63 51.66 34.40
N PRO A 354 -50.40 52.57 35.03
CA PRO A 354 -51.59 53.17 34.42
C PRO A 354 -51.29 53.89 33.10
N ASN A 355 -52.20 53.77 32.11
CA ASN A 355 -52.09 54.47 30.83
C ASN A 355 -51.96 56.00 30.97
N GLU A 356 -52.52 56.55 32.04
CA GLU A 356 -52.47 57.98 32.37
C GLU A 356 -51.03 58.52 32.50
N TRP A 357 -50.10 57.71 33.01
CA TRP A 357 -48.70 58.13 33.17
C TRP A 357 -48.03 58.36 31.82
N TYR A 358 -48.34 57.51 30.85
CA TYR A 358 -47.84 57.64 29.48
C TYR A 358 -48.48 58.82 28.77
N LYS A 359 -49.78 59.06 28.99
CA LYS A 359 -50.50 60.20 28.41
C LYS A 359 -49.98 61.54 28.94
N ILE A 360 -49.77 61.67 30.26
CA ILE A 360 -49.18 62.86 30.88
C ILE A 360 -47.76 63.10 30.36
N TRP A 361 -46.94 62.05 30.26
CA TRP A 361 -45.60 62.14 29.70
C TRP A 361 -45.62 62.60 28.24
N LEU A 362 -46.45 61.99 27.38
CA LEU A 362 -46.62 62.38 25.98
C LEU A 362 -47.04 63.85 25.87
N HIS A 363 -48.05 64.29 26.61
CA HIS A 363 -48.51 65.67 26.57
C HIS A 363 -47.40 66.67 26.93
N GLY A 364 -46.55 66.33 27.91
CA GLY A 364 -45.44 67.18 28.34
C GLY A 364 -44.30 67.32 27.35
N LEU A 365 -44.19 66.45 26.35
CA LEU A 365 -43.11 66.46 25.35
C LEU A 365 -43.60 66.73 23.92
N TRP A 366 -44.85 66.42 23.58
CA TRP A 366 -45.35 66.38 22.20
C TRP A 366 -45.08 67.66 21.40
N GLU A 367 -45.47 68.80 21.96
CA GLU A 367 -45.31 70.13 21.33
C GLU A 367 -43.85 70.59 21.19
N THR A 368 -42.91 69.90 21.85
CA THR A 368 -41.47 70.22 21.78
C THR A 368 -40.76 69.47 20.65
N LEU A 369 -41.41 68.50 20.02
CA LEU A 369 -40.82 67.62 19.02
C LEU A 369 -41.13 68.08 17.59
N GLU A 370 -40.20 67.84 16.67
CA GLU A 370 -40.36 68.14 15.26
C GLU A 370 -41.09 67.00 14.55
N GLU A 371 -42.29 67.26 14.02
CA GLU A 371 -43.14 66.31 13.29
C GLU A 371 -43.24 64.95 14.01
N PRO A 372 -43.78 64.92 15.25
CA PRO A 372 -43.84 63.71 16.06
C PRO A 372 -44.84 62.70 15.51
N VAL A 373 -44.44 61.42 15.52
CA VAL A 373 -45.30 60.27 15.20
C VAL A 373 -45.30 59.32 16.39
N LEU A 374 -46.49 59.01 16.90
CA LEU A 374 -46.64 58.03 17.97
C LEU A 374 -46.76 56.62 17.38
N PHE A 375 -45.79 55.78 17.66
CA PHE A 375 -45.84 54.34 17.39
C PHE A 375 -46.18 53.59 18.66
N ILE A 376 -47.30 52.86 18.67
CA ILE A 376 -47.71 52.02 19.81
C ILE A 376 -47.39 50.55 19.51
N ALA A 377 -46.54 49.97 20.36
CA ALA A 377 -46.20 48.56 20.40
C ALA A 377 -46.89 47.87 21.58
N SER A 378 -47.33 46.62 21.38
CA SER A 378 -47.85 45.78 22.46
C SER A 378 -47.94 44.32 22.04
N ASP A 379 -47.82 43.44 23.02
CA ASP A 379 -48.03 42.00 22.86
C ASP A 379 -49.51 41.67 22.55
N ASN A 380 -50.47 42.51 22.99
CA ASN A 380 -51.91 42.33 22.79
C ASN A 380 -52.56 43.57 22.14
N ILE A 381 -52.19 43.85 20.89
CA ILE A 381 -52.64 45.07 20.19
C ILE A 381 -54.17 45.20 20.06
N GLU A 382 -54.91 44.08 20.09
CA GLU A 382 -56.38 44.04 19.96
C GLU A 382 -57.11 44.59 21.18
N GLU A 383 -56.48 44.50 22.35
CA GLU A 383 -57.06 44.93 23.62
C GLU A 383 -56.72 46.39 23.93
N ILE A 384 -55.80 46.99 23.17
CA ILE A 384 -55.46 48.39 23.32
C ILE A 384 -56.56 49.26 22.74
N ASN A 385 -57.22 50.01 23.62
CA ASN A 385 -58.12 51.07 23.23
C ASN A 385 -57.33 52.25 22.60
N LYS A 386 -57.12 52.18 21.27
CA LYS A 386 -56.50 53.27 20.48
C LYS A 386 -57.18 54.63 20.73
N GLY A 387 -58.47 54.63 21.04
CA GLY A 387 -59.25 55.83 21.34
C GLY A 387 -58.69 56.66 22.49
N TYR A 388 -58.01 56.04 23.45
CA TYR A 388 -57.44 56.75 24.60
C TYR A 388 -56.29 57.71 24.22
N PHE A 389 -55.55 57.37 23.15
CA PHE A 389 -54.45 58.17 22.59
C PHE A 389 -54.82 58.81 21.24
N ALA A 390 -56.11 58.87 20.87
CA ALA A 390 -56.54 59.32 19.55
C ALA A 390 -56.07 60.73 19.16
N GLU A 391 -55.86 61.61 20.15
CA GLU A 391 -55.34 62.97 19.95
C GLU A 391 -53.92 63.00 19.33
N TYR A 392 -53.17 61.90 19.42
CA TYR A 392 -51.82 61.76 18.87
C TYR A 392 -51.76 60.96 17.56
N ASN A 393 -52.90 60.56 17.01
CA ASN A 393 -53.01 59.74 15.79
C ASN A 393 -52.05 58.52 15.79
N PRO A 394 -52.18 57.57 16.73
CA PRO A 394 -51.20 56.52 16.94
C PRO A 394 -51.17 55.51 15.79
N ILE A 395 -49.94 55.16 15.38
CA ILE A 395 -49.63 54.13 14.40
C ILE A 395 -49.25 52.84 15.13
N THR A 396 -49.75 51.70 14.65
CA THR A 396 -49.33 50.37 15.11
C THR A 396 -48.81 49.55 13.94
N VAL A 397 -48.21 48.39 14.22
CA VAL A 397 -47.73 47.47 13.17
C VAL A 397 -48.80 47.09 12.13
N ARG A 398 -50.09 47.09 12.51
CA ARG A 398 -51.20 46.80 11.59
C ARG A 398 -51.38 47.88 10.53
N ASP A 399 -51.14 49.13 10.91
CA ASP A 399 -51.31 50.29 10.05
C ASP A 399 -50.16 50.40 9.02
N LEU A 400 -49.09 49.62 9.20
CA LEU A 400 -47.94 49.59 8.30
C LEU A 400 -48.11 48.59 7.14
N GLU A 401 -49.14 47.75 7.14
CA GLU A 401 -49.46 46.79 6.06
C GLU A 401 -48.23 45.99 5.59
N VAL A 402 -47.54 45.32 6.53
CA VAL A 402 -46.39 44.46 6.23
C VAL A 402 -46.73 43.04 6.66
N GLU A 403 -46.66 42.08 5.74
CA GLU A 403 -46.95 40.65 5.98
C GLU A 403 -45.82 39.98 6.78
N VAL A 404 -45.85 40.20 8.10
CA VAL A 404 -44.83 39.72 9.05
C VAL A 404 -45.56 39.33 10.35
N ASN A 405 -45.00 38.38 11.11
CA ASN A 405 -45.54 38.13 12.44
C ASN A 405 -45.31 39.37 13.33
N LEU A 406 -46.43 39.87 13.85
CA LEU A 406 -46.60 41.20 14.41
C LEU A 406 -45.79 41.42 15.70
N GLU A 407 -45.51 40.36 16.45
CA GLU A 407 -44.89 40.43 17.79
C GLU A 407 -43.42 40.86 17.71
N TYR A 408 -42.61 40.24 16.85
CA TYR A 408 -41.20 40.65 16.71
C TYR A 408 -41.04 41.92 15.88
N LEU A 409 -41.99 42.27 15.01
CA LEU A 409 -41.97 43.55 14.31
C LEU A 409 -42.12 44.73 15.30
N ASN A 410 -42.98 44.58 16.31
CA ASN A 410 -43.07 45.53 17.43
C ASN A 410 -41.71 45.71 18.10
N PHE A 411 -41.00 44.62 18.40
CA PHE A 411 -39.69 44.65 19.04
C PHE A 411 -38.66 45.45 18.23
N PHE A 412 -38.53 45.15 16.93
CA PHE A 412 -37.54 45.78 16.06
C PHE A 412 -37.86 47.24 15.74
N LEU A 413 -39.13 47.62 15.63
CA LEU A 413 -39.50 49.02 15.41
C LEU A 413 -39.27 49.84 16.69
N LEU A 414 -39.58 49.27 17.86
CA LEU A 414 -39.31 49.91 19.14
C LEU A 414 -37.81 50.14 19.36
N SER A 415 -36.95 49.20 18.92
CA SER A 415 -35.49 49.35 18.96
C SER A 415 -34.92 50.34 17.92
N LYS A 416 -35.76 51.02 17.14
CA LYS A 416 -35.33 52.07 16.19
C LYS A 416 -35.91 53.45 16.49
N CYS A 417 -36.90 53.55 17.38
CA CYS A 417 -37.54 54.81 17.75
C CYS A 417 -36.57 55.81 18.40
N ASP A 418 -36.79 57.12 18.19
CA ASP A 418 -35.93 58.19 18.70
C ASP A 418 -36.18 58.45 20.19
N PHE A 419 -37.45 58.41 20.61
CA PHE A 419 -37.90 58.47 21.99
C PHE A 419 -38.62 57.17 22.30
N VAL A 420 -38.29 56.53 23.42
CA VAL A 420 -38.91 55.25 23.78
C VAL A 420 -39.44 55.31 25.20
N ALA A 421 -40.75 55.13 25.37
CA ALA A 421 -41.38 54.87 26.65
C ALA A 421 -41.81 53.41 26.71
N ILE A 422 -41.30 52.67 27.69
CA ILE A 422 -41.55 51.23 27.81
C ILE A 422 -42.42 50.90 29.01
N SER A 423 -43.22 49.84 28.91
CA SER A 423 -43.78 49.19 30.10
C SER A 423 -42.70 48.37 30.83
N ASN A 424 -43.03 47.88 32.02
CA ASN A 424 -42.11 47.16 32.90
C ASN A 424 -41.95 45.68 32.47
N THR A 425 -41.46 45.44 31.25
CA THR A 425 -41.26 44.09 30.68
C THR A 425 -39.86 43.87 30.15
N ALA A 426 -39.41 42.61 30.17
CA ALA A 426 -38.13 42.21 29.57
C ALA A 426 -38.12 42.45 28.05
N PHE A 427 -39.27 42.32 27.38
CA PHE A 427 -39.42 42.56 25.94
C PHE A 427 -39.12 44.01 25.58
N ALA A 428 -39.81 44.95 26.21
CA ALA A 428 -39.65 46.36 25.89
C ALA A 428 -38.27 46.88 26.33
N PHE A 429 -37.77 46.40 27.47
CA PHE A 429 -36.42 46.73 27.92
C PHE A 429 -35.35 46.17 26.97
N GLY A 430 -35.50 44.93 26.50
CA GLY A 430 -34.60 44.30 25.52
C GLY A 430 -34.53 45.10 24.21
N ALA A 431 -35.66 45.64 23.73
CA ALA A 431 -35.69 46.52 22.57
C ALA A 431 -34.85 47.80 22.80
N CYS A 432 -34.91 48.38 24.00
CA CYS A 432 -34.09 49.55 24.37
C CYS A 432 -32.58 49.21 24.42
N LEU A 433 -32.20 48.01 24.88
CA LEU A 433 -30.78 47.58 24.87
C LEU A 433 -30.21 47.52 23.45
N LEU A 434 -31.01 47.05 22.51
CA LEU A 434 -30.63 46.89 21.10
C LEU A 434 -30.87 48.16 20.27
N ASN A 435 -31.36 49.22 20.90
CA ASN A 435 -31.64 50.47 20.21
C ASN A 435 -30.34 51.23 19.90
N GLN A 436 -30.13 51.54 18.63
CA GLN A 436 -28.94 52.23 18.12
C GLN A 436 -29.19 53.70 17.77
N THR A 437 -30.45 54.13 17.70
CA THR A 437 -30.88 55.45 17.22
C THR A 437 -31.56 56.29 18.29
N GLY A 438 -32.03 55.66 19.36
CA GLY A 438 -32.77 56.24 20.46
C GLY A 438 -31.91 57.25 21.22
N LYS A 439 -32.50 58.42 21.45
CA LYS A 439 -31.87 59.53 22.16
C LYS A 439 -32.27 59.55 23.64
N TYR A 440 -33.50 59.15 23.94
CA TYR A 440 -34.04 59.18 25.30
C TYR A 440 -34.97 57.98 25.57
N PHE A 441 -34.76 57.33 26.71
CA PHE A 441 -35.52 56.16 27.14
C PHE A 441 -36.23 56.44 28.45
N PHE A 442 -37.50 56.07 28.55
CA PHE A 442 -38.36 56.33 29.69
C PHE A 442 -39.05 55.05 30.15
N ARG A 443 -39.23 54.91 31.47
CA ARG A 443 -39.90 53.77 32.09
C ARG A 443 -40.76 54.21 33.28
N PRO A 444 -41.77 53.42 33.66
CA PRO A 444 -42.50 53.61 34.90
C PRO A 444 -41.57 53.62 36.11
N HIS A 445 -41.80 54.61 36.98
CA HIS A 445 -41.25 54.66 38.32
C HIS A 445 -42.39 54.71 39.32
N PHE A 446 -42.69 53.55 39.90
CA PHE A 446 -43.89 53.32 40.69
C PHE A 446 -43.95 54.20 41.95
N SER A 447 -42.80 54.45 42.60
CA SER A 447 -42.73 55.33 43.77
C SER A 447 -43.08 56.79 43.47
N THR A 448 -42.89 57.26 42.24
CA THR A 448 -43.19 58.66 41.85
C THR A 448 -44.40 58.80 40.94
N ALA A 449 -45.11 57.71 40.64
CA ALA A 449 -46.31 57.70 39.81
C ALA A 449 -46.13 58.33 38.41
N LYS A 450 -44.97 58.19 37.78
CA LYS A 450 -44.66 58.84 36.48
C LYS A 450 -43.62 58.05 35.70
N LEU A 451 -43.45 58.43 34.43
CA LEU A 451 -42.31 57.97 33.64
C LEU A 451 -41.06 58.77 34.00
N ILE A 452 -39.93 58.08 34.15
CA ILE A 452 -38.60 58.69 34.39
C ILE A 452 -37.62 58.26 33.30
N PRO A 453 -36.63 59.10 32.96
CA PRO A 453 -35.55 58.68 32.08
C PRO A 453 -34.73 57.56 32.72
N PHE A 454 -34.21 56.64 31.90
CA PHE A 454 -33.28 55.59 32.33
C PHE A 454 -32.23 55.31 31.26
N GLU A 455 -31.12 54.69 31.69
CA GLU A 455 -30.02 54.30 30.81
C GLU A 455 -30.09 52.78 30.56
N PRO A 456 -30.35 52.30 29.33
CA PRO A 456 -30.58 50.88 29.07
C PRO A 456 -29.44 49.96 29.55
N TRP A 457 -28.18 50.40 29.42
CA TRP A 457 -26.99 49.66 29.83
C TRP A 457 -26.56 49.94 31.28
N ASN A 458 -27.39 50.61 32.07
CA ASN A 458 -27.18 50.93 33.48
C ASN A 458 -28.48 50.88 34.30
N SER A 459 -29.29 49.85 34.14
CA SER A 459 -30.57 49.77 34.83
C SER A 459 -31.00 48.33 35.07
N THR A 460 -31.85 48.12 36.08
CA THR A 460 -32.52 46.84 36.32
C THR A 460 -33.59 46.60 35.25
N PRO A 461 -33.57 45.50 34.48
CA PRO A 461 -34.50 45.29 33.36
C PRO A 461 -35.99 45.35 33.73
N VAL A 462 -36.39 44.65 34.79
CA VAL A 462 -37.79 44.52 35.23
C VAL A 462 -37.86 44.72 36.73
N PHE A 463 -38.82 45.52 37.21
CA PHE A 463 -39.14 45.65 38.62
C PHE A 463 -40.23 44.66 39.02
N ARG A 464 -40.03 43.94 40.13
CA ARG A 464 -41.03 43.04 40.71
C ARG A 464 -41.79 43.76 41.83
N ASP A 465 -42.95 43.25 42.24
CA ASP A 465 -43.74 43.80 43.37
C ASP A 465 -42.95 43.98 44.68
N ILE A 466 -41.92 43.16 44.89
CA ILE A 466 -41.00 43.25 46.03
C ILE A 466 -40.02 44.42 45.94
N ASP A 467 -39.79 44.96 44.74
CA ASP A 467 -38.90 46.08 44.47
C ASP A 467 -39.61 47.43 44.61
N ILE A 468 -40.93 47.43 44.83
CA ILE A 468 -41.76 48.62 45.02
C ILE A 468 -41.89 48.91 46.52
N ASP A 469 -41.49 50.12 46.92
CA ASP A 469 -41.62 50.62 48.27
C ASP A 469 -43.09 50.80 48.70
N GLU A 470 -43.34 50.91 50.02
CA GLU A 470 -44.71 51.09 50.55
C GLU A 470 -45.45 52.29 49.93
N VAL A 471 -44.70 53.32 49.54
CA VAL A 471 -45.23 54.50 48.85
C VAL A 471 -45.82 54.12 47.48
N GLY A 472 -45.08 53.38 46.65
CA GLY A 472 -45.57 52.93 45.34
C GLY A 472 -46.79 51.99 45.41
N LYS A 473 -46.91 51.17 46.46
CA LYS A 473 -48.08 50.30 46.67
C LYS A 473 -49.37 51.09 46.97
N SER A 474 -49.26 52.25 47.63
CA SER A 474 -50.42 53.12 47.92
C SER A 474 -50.94 53.87 46.68
N VAL A 475 -50.06 54.20 45.74
CA VAL A 475 -50.40 54.94 44.50
C VAL A 475 -51.21 54.07 43.53
N LEU A 476 -50.95 52.75 43.49
CA LEU A 476 -51.61 51.81 42.59
C LEU A 476 -53.10 51.59 42.94
N SER A 477 -53.47 51.67 44.22
CA SER A 477 -54.86 51.48 44.68
C SER A 477 -55.76 52.71 44.42
N GLU A 478 -55.18 53.91 44.34
CA GLU A 478 -55.92 55.17 44.16
C GLU A 478 -56.25 55.46 42.68
N ALA A 479 -55.47 54.93 41.74
CA ALA A 479 -55.73 55.01 40.30
C ALA A 479 -56.95 54.15 39.86
N GLN A 480 -57.19 53.01 40.51
CA GLN A 480 -58.34 52.14 40.23
C GLN A 480 -59.68 52.74 40.69
N PHE A 481 -59.68 53.65 41.68
CA PHE A 481 -60.90 54.22 42.25
C PHE A 481 -61.53 55.34 41.38
N ARG A 482 -60.72 56.11 40.64
CA ARG A 482 -61.21 57.23 39.81
C ARG A 482 -62.00 56.81 38.56
N GLN A 483 -61.77 55.58 38.06
CA GLN A 483 -62.42 55.09 36.84
C GLN A 483 -63.89 54.68 37.07
N ILE A 484 -64.29 54.36 38.30
CA ILE A 484 -65.65 53.96 38.67
C ILE A 484 -66.58 55.18 38.85
N GLN A 485 -66.06 56.37 39.17
CA GLN A 485 -66.89 57.58 39.42
C GLN A 485 -67.44 58.25 38.15
N SER A 486 -66.79 58.08 37.00
CA SER A 486 -67.21 58.71 35.73
C SER A 486 -68.52 58.15 35.15
N GLN A 487 -68.94 56.93 35.53
CA GLN A 487 -70.13 56.28 34.97
C GLN A 487 -71.44 56.67 35.69
N LEU A 488 -71.38 57.29 36.87
CA LEU A 488 -72.56 57.57 37.69
C LEU A 488 -73.26 58.90 37.33
N GLN A 489 -72.55 59.84 36.69
CA GLN A 489 -73.02 61.23 36.53
C GLN A 489 -73.92 61.46 35.31
N GLN A 490 -73.97 60.50 34.37
CA GLN A 490 -74.72 60.62 33.11
C GLN A 490 -76.20 60.23 33.24
N THR A 491 -76.56 59.52 34.30
CA THR A 491 -77.91 58.94 34.50
C THR A 491 -78.90 59.92 35.13
N GLN A 492 -78.43 61.05 35.66
CA GLN A 492 -79.21 61.92 36.55
C GLN A 492 -79.92 63.09 35.82
N THR A 493 -79.46 63.47 34.63
CA THR A 493 -79.95 64.65 33.89
C THR A 493 -81.27 64.41 33.13
N ASN A 494 -81.69 63.15 32.99
CA ASN A 494 -82.81 62.78 32.10
C ASN A 494 -84.21 62.84 32.75
N LEU A 495 -84.32 63.13 34.05
CA LEU A 495 -85.58 62.95 34.78
C LEU A 495 -86.50 64.20 34.84
N GLU A 496 -86.00 65.40 34.57
CA GLU A 496 -86.74 66.65 34.84
C GLU A 496 -87.56 67.22 33.65
N ASN A 497 -87.33 66.78 32.41
CA ASN A 497 -88.01 67.33 31.23
C ASN A 497 -89.43 66.78 30.94
N SER A 498 -89.95 65.88 31.79
CA SER A 498 -91.09 65.00 31.43
C SER A 498 -92.50 65.60 31.65
N GLN A 499 -92.64 66.71 32.37
CA GLN A 499 -93.97 67.20 32.80
C GLN A 499 -94.62 68.26 31.89
N TYR A 500 -93.91 68.82 30.90
CA TYR A 500 -94.50 69.78 29.95
C TYR A 500 -94.97 69.14 28.62
N GLN A 501 -94.53 67.90 28.35
CA GLN A 501 -94.84 67.17 27.11
C GLN A 501 -96.25 66.54 27.11
N THR A 502 -96.93 66.45 28.25
CA THR A 502 -98.10 65.57 28.45
C THR A 502 -99.36 65.95 27.65
N ASN A 503 -99.55 67.22 27.29
CA ASN A 503 -100.71 67.66 26.49
C ASN A 503 -100.45 67.68 24.97
N GLU A 504 -99.20 67.92 24.54
CA GLU A 504 -98.78 67.70 23.15
C GLU A 504 -98.74 66.20 22.82
N LEU A 505 -98.45 65.38 23.86
CA LEU A 505 -98.49 63.92 23.82
C LEU A 505 -99.86 63.36 23.50
N SER A 506 -101.00 63.97 23.86
CA SER A 506 -102.33 63.36 23.58
C SER A 506 -102.76 63.45 22.11
N GLN A 507 -102.40 64.53 21.39
CA GLN A 507 -102.62 64.60 19.94
C GLN A 507 -101.57 63.81 19.17
N LYS A 508 -100.30 63.86 19.62
CA LYS A 508 -99.28 62.93 19.15
C LYS A 508 -99.65 61.48 19.47
N LEU A 509 -100.41 61.16 20.52
CA LEU A 509 -100.76 59.78 20.91
C LEU A 509 -101.66 59.14 19.85
N VAL A 510 -102.63 59.87 19.32
CA VAL A 510 -103.54 59.38 18.29
C VAL A 510 -102.81 59.22 16.95
N SER A 511 -101.99 60.20 16.55
CA SER A 511 -101.16 60.05 15.35
C SER A 511 -100.12 58.95 15.52
N THR A 512 -99.51 58.84 16.70
CA THR A 512 -98.54 57.78 17.06
C THR A 512 -99.23 56.42 17.16
N GLN A 513 -100.49 56.30 17.57
CA GLN A 513 -101.22 55.03 17.57
C GLN A 513 -101.48 54.55 16.14
N SER A 514 -101.87 55.45 15.24
CA SER A 514 -102.01 55.11 13.82
C SER A 514 -100.65 54.77 13.17
N GLN A 515 -99.60 55.55 13.49
CA GLN A 515 -98.23 55.23 13.10
C GLN A 515 -97.75 53.91 13.73
N LEU A 516 -98.20 53.58 14.94
CA LEU A 516 -97.84 52.36 15.66
C LEU A 516 -98.50 51.14 15.04
N GLU A 517 -99.77 51.22 14.63
CA GLU A 517 -100.43 50.14 13.87
C GLU A 517 -99.77 49.94 12.50
N GLN A 518 -99.41 51.02 11.81
CA GLN A 518 -98.67 50.93 10.55
C GLN A 518 -97.27 50.32 10.77
N ASN A 519 -96.55 50.80 11.79
CA ASN A 519 -95.23 50.28 12.15
C ASN A 519 -95.32 48.84 12.69
N GLN A 520 -96.40 48.43 13.33
CA GLN A 520 -96.63 47.04 13.74
C GLN A 520 -96.82 46.15 12.52
N THR A 521 -97.57 46.61 11.53
CA THR A 521 -97.77 45.87 10.26
C THR A 521 -96.47 45.81 9.45
N GLU A 522 -95.71 46.91 9.38
CA GLU A 522 -94.38 46.94 8.78
C GLU A 522 -93.40 46.07 9.56
N LEU A 523 -93.47 46.06 10.90
CA LEU A 523 -92.65 45.20 11.76
C LEU A 523 -92.99 43.72 11.56
N GLU A 524 -94.26 43.35 11.44
CA GLU A 524 -94.67 41.98 11.11
C GLU A 524 -94.17 41.59 9.72
N THR A 525 -94.21 42.51 8.75
CA THR A 525 -93.67 42.29 7.41
C THR A 525 -92.15 42.14 7.43
N ILE A 526 -91.44 42.99 8.18
CA ILE A 526 -89.99 42.92 8.38
C ILE A 526 -89.61 41.67 9.17
N GLN A 527 -90.41 41.24 10.14
CA GLN A 527 -90.21 39.99 10.88
C GLN A 527 -90.40 38.78 9.97
N TYR A 528 -91.42 38.81 9.11
CA TYR A 528 -91.61 37.78 8.10
C TYR A 528 -90.44 37.73 7.10
N GLN A 529 -89.98 38.89 6.61
CA GLN A 529 -88.80 38.98 5.74
C GLN A 529 -87.52 38.55 6.47
N ARG A 530 -87.35 38.92 7.74
CA ARG A 530 -86.25 38.48 8.60
C ARG A 530 -86.28 36.97 8.75
N ASP A 531 -87.44 36.36 8.97
CA ASP A 531 -87.56 34.92 9.15
C ASP A 531 -87.29 34.17 7.82
N GLN A 532 -87.69 34.74 6.67
CA GLN A 532 -87.27 34.25 5.36
C GLN A 532 -85.75 34.35 5.17
N ILE A 533 -85.15 35.50 5.49
CA ILE A 533 -83.70 35.73 5.40
C ILE A 533 -82.96 34.80 6.37
N LEU A 534 -83.45 34.60 7.59
CA LEU A 534 -82.88 33.66 8.56
C LEU A 534 -82.96 32.22 8.04
N GLY A 535 -84.08 31.83 7.42
CA GLY A 535 -84.19 30.54 6.77
C GLY A 535 -83.24 30.37 5.57
N GLU A 536 -83.00 31.43 4.79
CA GLU A 536 -81.98 31.42 3.74
C GLU A 536 -80.56 31.41 4.31
N LEU A 537 -80.31 32.15 5.40
CA LEU A 537 -79.03 32.20 6.10
C LEU A 537 -78.69 30.85 6.72
N GLU A 538 -79.67 30.14 7.29
CA GLU A 538 -79.51 28.78 7.78
C GLU A 538 -79.18 27.81 6.65
N LYS A 539 -79.83 27.94 5.48
CA LYS A 539 -79.48 27.14 4.28
C LYS A 539 -78.06 27.45 3.81
N PHE A 540 -77.68 28.72 3.74
CA PHE A 540 -76.31 29.12 3.39
C PHE A 540 -75.29 28.63 4.41
N HIS A 541 -75.62 28.68 5.70
CA HIS A 541 -74.76 28.18 6.77
C HIS A 541 -74.55 26.68 6.67
N CYS A 542 -75.63 25.92 6.45
CA CYS A 542 -75.57 24.48 6.23
C CYS A 542 -74.74 24.15 4.97
N GLN A 543 -74.89 24.92 3.89
CA GLN A 543 -74.11 24.73 2.67
C GLN A 543 -72.64 25.13 2.83
N LEU A 544 -72.36 26.18 3.61
CA LEU A 544 -71.00 26.58 3.96
C LEU A 544 -70.33 25.49 4.81
N GLN A 545 -71.03 24.92 5.78
CA GLN A 545 -70.53 23.81 6.60
C GLN A 545 -70.24 22.57 5.74
N GLN A 546 -71.15 22.21 4.82
CA GLN A 546 -70.90 21.13 3.87
C GLN A 546 -69.71 21.40 2.95
N ASN A 547 -69.53 22.65 2.50
CA ASN A 547 -68.40 23.03 1.66
C ASN A 547 -67.09 23.04 2.46
N GLN A 548 -67.11 23.46 3.73
CA GLN A 548 -65.97 23.36 4.63
C GLN A 548 -65.57 21.90 4.88
N GLU A 549 -66.55 21.01 5.05
CA GLU A 549 -66.28 19.57 5.21
C GLU A 549 -65.72 18.96 3.92
N LYS A 550 -66.26 19.33 2.75
CA LYS A 550 -65.70 18.96 1.45
C LYS A 550 -64.28 19.50 1.24
N ALA A 551 -64.01 20.74 1.67
CA ALA A 551 -62.68 21.34 1.59
C ALA A 551 -61.68 20.61 2.49
N LYS A 552 -62.06 20.29 3.74
CA LYS A 552 -61.24 19.47 4.64
C LYS A 552 -60.93 18.09 4.07
N ASN A 553 -61.93 17.44 3.45
CA ASN A 553 -61.73 16.16 2.80
C ASN A 553 -60.80 16.26 1.58
N ALA A 554 -60.95 17.32 0.77
CA ALA A 554 -60.07 17.59 -0.37
C ALA A 554 -58.62 17.90 0.09
N GLU A 555 -58.45 18.65 1.18
CA GLU A 555 -57.13 18.91 1.79
C GLU A 555 -56.48 17.63 2.29
N SER A 556 -57.25 16.74 2.94
CA SER A 556 -56.75 15.45 3.39
C SER A 556 -56.29 14.57 2.23
N GLU A 557 -57.06 14.49 1.14
CA GLU A 557 -56.67 13.75 -0.06
C GLU A 557 -55.47 14.38 -0.79
N LEU A 558 -55.37 15.71 -0.78
CA LEU A 558 -54.23 16.44 -1.34
C LEU A 558 -52.95 16.21 -0.52
N GLN A 559 -53.06 16.15 0.81
CA GLN A 559 -51.96 15.78 1.69
C GLN A 559 -51.50 14.34 1.41
N LYS A 560 -52.41 13.36 1.37
CA LYS A 560 -52.07 11.98 1.02
C LYS A 560 -51.40 11.88 -0.35
N THR A 561 -51.84 12.68 -1.31
CA THR A 561 -51.25 12.73 -2.66
C THR A 561 -49.85 13.35 -2.63
N ARG A 562 -49.62 14.40 -1.84
CA ARG A 562 -48.29 14.99 -1.63
C ARG A 562 -47.33 14.01 -0.97
N GLU A 563 -47.77 13.28 0.06
CA GLU A 563 -46.97 12.24 0.72
C GLU A 563 -46.61 11.11 -0.25
N LYS A 564 -47.55 10.67 -1.09
CA LYS A 564 -47.27 9.71 -2.17
C LYS A 564 -46.27 10.25 -3.19
N LEU A 565 -46.39 11.52 -3.58
CA LEU A 565 -45.49 12.16 -4.53
C LEU A 565 -44.08 12.29 -3.95
N GLU A 566 -43.94 12.68 -2.69
CA GLU A 566 -42.66 12.78 -1.99
C GLU A 566 -41.98 11.41 -1.87
N ASN A 567 -42.75 10.37 -1.52
CA ASN A 567 -42.25 9.00 -1.53
C ASN A 567 -41.80 8.56 -2.93
N THR A 568 -42.58 8.89 -3.97
CA THR A 568 -42.22 8.56 -5.36
C THR A 568 -40.96 9.31 -5.81
N GLN A 569 -40.80 10.57 -5.39
CA GLN A 569 -39.63 11.39 -5.67
C GLN A 569 -38.38 10.82 -5.00
N SER A 570 -38.49 10.43 -3.73
CA SER A 570 -37.43 9.76 -2.97
C SER A 570 -37.01 8.45 -3.63
N GLN A 571 -37.97 7.61 -4.02
CA GLN A 571 -37.71 6.37 -4.77
C GLN A 571 -37.01 6.63 -6.11
N ARG A 572 -37.44 7.67 -6.84
CA ARG A 572 -36.81 8.07 -8.11
C ARG A 572 -35.37 8.51 -7.89
N ASP A 573 -35.10 9.30 -6.85
CA ASP A 573 -33.76 9.79 -6.55
C ASP A 573 -32.84 8.64 -6.09
N GLU A 574 -33.38 7.67 -5.33
CA GLU A 574 -32.67 6.44 -4.98
C GLU A 574 -32.35 5.59 -6.22
N ILE A 575 -33.31 5.37 -7.11
CA ILE A 575 -33.09 4.67 -8.39
C ILE A 575 -32.06 5.41 -9.25
N SER A 576 -32.08 6.74 -9.27
CA SER A 576 -31.12 7.57 -10.01
C SER A 576 -29.69 7.42 -9.47
N GLN A 577 -29.54 7.40 -8.14
CA GLN A 577 -28.25 7.12 -7.50
C GLN A 577 -27.76 5.70 -7.78
N GLN A 578 -28.67 4.71 -7.71
CA GLN A 578 -28.36 3.32 -8.06
C GLN A 578 -27.94 3.18 -9.53
N LEU A 579 -28.60 3.90 -10.45
CA LEU A 579 -28.26 3.90 -11.87
C LEU A 579 -26.86 4.50 -12.10
N THR A 580 -26.55 5.61 -11.44
CA THR A 580 -25.22 6.27 -11.53
C THR A 580 -24.11 5.37 -10.98
N SER A 581 -24.37 4.70 -9.86
CA SER A 581 -23.47 3.70 -9.28
C SER A 581 -23.25 2.51 -10.23
N THR A 582 -24.33 2.00 -10.82
CA THR A 582 -24.29 0.89 -11.78
C THR A 582 -23.52 1.26 -13.05
N GLN A 583 -23.69 2.49 -13.56
CA GLN A 583 -22.92 3.00 -14.70
C GLN A 583 -21.43 3.11 -14.39
N SER A 584 -21.08 3.64 -13.22
CA SER A 584 -19.69 3.75 -12.76
C SER A 584 -19.05 2.37 -12.63
N GLN A 585 -19.79 1.39 -12.08
CA GLN A 585 -19.34 0.01 -11.95
C GLN A 585 -19.17 -0.68 -13.30
N LEU A 586 -20.07 -0.43 -14.26
CA LEU A 586 -19.95 -0.94 -15.62
C LEU A 586 -18.69 -0.40 -16.30
N GLN A 587 -18.41 0.90 -16.19
CA GLN A 587 -17.20 1.51 -16.75
C GLN A 587 -15.92 0.92 -16.13
N GLN A 588 -15.91 0.75 -14.80
CA GLN A 588 -14.78 0.12 -14.11
C GLN A 588 -14.59 -1.34 -14.55
N ASN A 589 -15.68 -2.09 -14.74
CA ASN A 589 -15.61 -3.47 -15.21
C ASN A 589 -15.13 -3.55 -16.67
N GLN A 590 -15.51 -2.61 -17.53
CA GLN A 590 -14.99 -2.53 -18.90
C GLN A 590 -13.49 -2.26 -18.93
N GLU A 591 -12.99 -1.38 -18.06
CA GLU A 591 -11.55 -1.10 -17.96
C GLU A 591 -10.77 -2.30 -17.41
N LYS A 592 -11.31 -2.98 -16.39
CA LYS A 592 -10.76 -4.26 -15.89
C LYS A 592 -10.71 -5.33 -16.98
N ALA A 593 -11.75 -5.44 -17.80
CA ALA A 593 -11.79 -6.40 -18.92
C ALA A 593 -10.71 -6.09 -19.96
N LYS A 594 -10.53 -4.83 -20.35
CA LYS A 594 -9.43 -4.42 -21.26
C LYS A 594 -8.05 -4.75 -20.70
N ASN A 595 -7.84 -4.48 -19.41
CA ASN A 595 -6.57 -4.81 -18.75
C ASN A 595 -6.33 -6.32 -18.71
N ALA A 596 -7.36 -7.12 -18.41
CA ALA A 596 -7.28 -8.57 -18.44
C ALA A 596 -6.97 -9.12 -19.85
N GLU A 597 -7.57 -8.55 -20.90
CA GLU A 597 -7.26 -8.90 -22.29
C GLU A 597 -5.80 -8.62 -22.66
N SER A 598 -5.28 -7.44 -22.27
CA SER A 598 -3.87 -7.07 -22.47
C SER A 598 -2.92 -8.06 -21.77
N GLU A 599 -3.19 -8.42 -20.51
CA GLU A 599 -2.37 -9.39 -19.78
C GLU A 599 -2.48 -10.81 -20.36
N LEU A 600 -3.65 -11.20 -20.87
CA LEU A 600 -3.85 -12.48 -21.54
C LEU A 600 -3.05 -12.54 -22.85
N GLN A 601 -2.99 -11.44 -23.61
CA GLN A 601 -2.14 -11.35 -24.80
C GLN A 601 -0.65 -11.51 -24.46
N LYS A 602 -0.14 -10.76 -23.46
CA LYS A 602 1.25 -10.90 -23.00
C LYS A 602 1.57 -12.33 -22.54
N THR A 603 0.60 -12.98 -21.89
CA THR A 603 0.75 -14.37 -21.44
C THR A 603 0.81 -15.34 -22.62
N ARG A 604 -0.01 -15.13 -23.66
CA ARG A 604 0.05 -15.92 -24.91
C ARG A 604 1.38 -15.79 -25.62
N GLU A 605 1.91 -14.57 -25.75
CA GLU A 605 3.22 -14.32 -26.36
C GLU A 605 4.35 -15.01 -25.58
N LYS A 606 4.32 -14.96 -24.24
CA LYS A 606 5.27 -15.71 -23.39
C LYS A 606 5.16 -17.21 -23.56
N LEU A 607 3.94 -17.74 -23.68
CA LEU A 607 3.70 -19.17 -23.89
C LEU A 607 4.27 -19.63 -25.24
N GLU A 608 4.06 -18.86 -26.30
CA GLU A 608 4.59 -19.15 -27.64
C GLU A 608 6.13 -19.15 -27.68
N ASN A 609 6.76 -18.19 -26.99
CA ASN A 609 8.21 -18.17 -26.81
C ASN A 609 8.72 -19.39 -26.03
N THR A 610 8.02 -19.77 -24.96
CA THR A 610 8.37 -20.95 -24.15
C THR A 610 8.22 -22.25 -24.96
N GLN A 611 7.18 -22.34 -25.79
CA GLN A 611 6.95 -23.47 -26.69
C GLN A 611 8.09 -23.60 -27.72
N SER A 612 8.51 -22.48 -28.31
CA SER A 612 9.61 -22.44 -29.28
C SER A 612 10.94 -22.89 -28.64
N GLN A 613 11.24 -22.41 -27.43
CA GLN A 613 12.43 -22.84 -26.68
C GLN A 613 12.40 -24.32 -26.34
N ARG A 614 11.22 -24.86 -25.98
CA ARG A 614 11.05 -26.30 -25.73
C ARG A 614 11.36 -27.12 -26.99
N ASP A 615 10.87 -26.69 -28.15
CA ASP A 615 11.09 -27.39 -29.42
C ASP A 615 12.58 -27.37 -29.81
N GLU A 616 13.27 -26.24 -29.62
CA GLU A 616 14.73 -26.15 -29.80
C GLU A 616 15.50 -27.10 -28.88
N ILE A 617 15.17 -27.12 -27.58
CA ILE A 617 15.80 -28.03 -26.61
C ILE A 617 15.53 -29.49 -26.99
N SER A 618 14.31 -29.81 -27.45
CA SER A 618 13.97 -31.15 -27.89
C SER A 618 14.80 -31.59 -29.10
N GLN A 619 15.02 -30.71 -30.08
CA GLN A 619 15.88 -31.00 -31.23
C GLN A 619 17.35 -31.20 -30.82
N GLN A 620 17.86 -30.36 -29.91
CA GLN A 620 19.21 -30.51 -29.37
C GLN A 620 19.38 -31.84 -28.63
N LEU A 621 18.36 -32.25 -27.86
CA LEU A 621 18.37 -33.53 -27.15
C LEU A 621 18.44 -34.71 -28.13
N THR A 622 17.63 -34.69 -29.20
CA THR A 622 17.69 -35.72 -30.25
C THR A 622 19.06 -35.78 -30.92
N SER A 623 19.64 -34.62 -31.28
CA SER A 623 20.98 -34.55 -31.86
C SER A 623 22.05 -35.13 -30.91
N THR A 624 21.97 -34.79 -29.62
CA THR A 624 22.88 -35.31 -28.59
C THR A 624 22.76 -36.82 -28.43
N GLN A 625 21.54 -37.36 -28.44
CA GLN A 625 21.29 -38.80 -28.39
C GLN A 625 21.89 -39.52 -29.61
N SER A 626 21.70 -39.00 -30.83
CA SER A 626 22.31 -39.58 -32.03
C SER A 626 23.84 -39.58 -31.95
N GLN A 627 24.44 -38.51 -31.45
CA GLN A 627 25.89 -38.42 -31.31
C GLN A 627 26.44 -39.36 -30.24
N LEU A 628 25.71 -39.55 -29.14
CA LEU A 628 26.04 -40.56 -28.13
C LEU A 628 26.04 -41.97 -28.73
N GLN A 629 25.01 -42.33 -29.50
CA GLN A 629 24.92 -43.63 -30.16
C GLN A 629 26.08 -43.86 -31.14
N GLN A 630 26.42 -42.84 -31.93
CA GLN A 630 27.56 -42.90 -32.84
C GLN A 630 28.89 -43.10 -32.09
N ASN A 631 29.08 -42.43 -30.95
CA ASN A 631 30.27 -42.57 -30.13
C ASN A 631 30.35 -43.96 -29.47
N GLN A 632 29.22 -44.53 -29.06
CA GLN A 632 29.16 -45.91 -28.55
C GLN A 632 29.56 -46.94 -29.61
N GLU A 633 29.10 -46.78 -30.86
CA GLU A 633 29.52 -47.66 -31.97
C GLU A 633 31.01 -47.52 -32.28
N LYS A 634 31.54 -46.29 -32.30
CA LYS A 634 32.99 -46.05 -32.47
C LYS A 634 33.81 -46.71 -31.36
N ALA A 635 33.37 -46.62 -30.11
CA ALA A 635 34.03 -47.27 -28.98
C ALA A 635 34.06 -48.79 -29.14
N LYS A 636 32.92 -49.41 -29.51
CA LYS A 636 32.82 -50.85 -29.76
C LYS A 636 33.76 -51.31 -30.89
N ASN A 637 33.86 -50.52 -31.96
CA ASN A 637 34.77 -50.82 -33.07
C ASN A 637 36.24 -50.71 -32.63
N ALA A 638 36.59 -49.69 -31.84
CA ALA A 638 37.94 -49.53 -31.30
C ALA A 638 38.33 -50.70 -30.37
N GLU A 639 37.41 -51.18 -29.53
CA GLU A 639 37.62 -52.36 -28.69
C GLU A 639 37.90 -53.62 -29.52
N SER A 640 37.15 -53.83 -30.61
CA SER A 640 37.36 -54.97 -31.52
C SER A 640 38.73 -54.93 -32.20
N GLU A 641 39.17 -53.76 -32.69
CA GLU A 641 40.49 -53.61 -33.30
C GLU A 641 41.62 -53.79 -32.28
N LEU A 642 41.42 -53.35 -31.04
CA LEU A 642 42.37 -53.55 -29.95
C LEU A 642 42.53 -55.04 -29.60
N GLN A 643 41.42 -55.80 -29.61
CA GLN A 643 41.47 -57.26 -29.45
C GLN A 643 42.26 -57.93 -30.59
N LYS A 644 41.96 -57.62 -31.86
CA LYS A 644 42.71 -58.15 -33.01
C LYS A 644 44.21 -57.83 -32.92
N THR A 645 44.55 -56.64 -32.44
CA THR A 645 45.94 -56.21 -32.25
C THR A 645 46.62 -57.03 -31.16
N ARG A 646 45.94 -57.33 -30.05
CA ARG A 646 46.45 -58.22 -29.00
C ARG A 646 46.73 -59.63 -29.51
N GLU A 647 45.81 -60.21 -30.28
CA GLU A 647 45.97 -61.55 -30.87
C GLU A 647 47.17 -61.60 -31.84
N LYS A 648 47.36 -60.56 -32.67
CA LYS A 648 48.55 -60.44 -33.53
C LYS A 648 49.85 -60.34 -32.74
N LEU A 649 49.84 -59.59 -31.64
CA LEU A 649 51.01 -59.43 -30.78
C LEU A 649 51.40 -60.77 -30.13
N GLU A 650 50.42 -61.53 -29.65
CA GLU A 650 50.63 -62.87 -29.07
C GLU A 650 51.23 -63.83 -30.10
N ASN A 651 50.70 -63.87 -31.32
CA ASN A 651 51.28 -64.67 -32.41
C ASN A 651 52.71 -64.25 -32.75
N THR A 652 52.98 -62.96 -32.78
CA THR A 652 54.33 -62.44 -33.05
C THR A 652 55.30 -62.83 -31.93
N GLN A 653 54.85 -62.83 -30.69
CA GLN A 653 55.65 -63.26 -29.53
C GLN A 653 55.98 -64.75 -29.62
N SER A 654 55.00 -65.61 -29.96
CA SER A 654 55.22 -67.05 -30.18
C SER A 654 56.23 -67.32 -31.30
N GLN A 655 56.13 -66.61 -32.44
CA GLN A 655 57.10 -66.72 -33.53
C GLN A 655 58.51 -66.29 -33.11
N ARG A 656 58.62 -65.23 -32.30
CA ARG A 656 59.92 -64.79 -31.75
C ARG A 656 60.57 -65.87 -30.91
N ASP A 657 59.78 -66.54 -30.07
CA ASP A 657 60.28 -67.59 -29.17
C ASP A 657 60.72 -68.84 -29.95
N GLU A 658 59.98 -69.24 -31.01
CA GLU A 658 60.40 -70.30 -31.93
C GLU A 658 61.73 -69.97 -32.63
N ILE A 659 61.87 -68.76 -33.18
CA ILE A 659 63.11 -68.32 -33.83
C ILE A 659 64.27 -68.32 -32.83
N SER A 660 64.04 -67.91 -31.59
CA SER A 660 65.06 -67.94 -30.53
C SER A 660 65.52 -69.37 -30.21
N GLN A 661 64.62 -70.34 -30.21
CA GLN A 661 64.97 -71.76 -30.03
C GLN A 661 65.77 -72.30 -31.22
N GLN A 662 65.37 -71.97 -32.45
CA GLN A 662 66.10 -72.36 -33.65
C GLN A 662 67.51 -71.76 -33.68
N LEU A 663 67.66 -70.50 -33.27
CA LEU A 663 68.97 -69.85 -33.17
C LEU A 663 69.88 -70.57 -32.18
N THR A 664 69.34 -70.95 -31.02
CA THR A 664 70.10 -71.71 -30.00
C THR A 664 70.54 -73.07 -30.54
N SER A 665 69.65 -73.79 -31.23
CA SER A 665 69.99 -75.07 -31.88
C SER A 665 71.08 -74.91 -32.94
N THR A 666 70.98 -73.86 -33.76
CA THR A 666 71.97 -73.56 -34.81
C THR A 666 73.34 -73.23 -34.21
N GLN A 667 73.39 -72.47 -33.10
CA GLN A 667 74.63 -72.18 -32.38
C GLN A 667 75.30 -73.44 -31.84
N SER A 668 74.54 -74.36 -31.23
CA SER A 668 75.07 -75.65 -30.76
C SER A 668 75.64 -76.48 -31.89
N GLN A 669 74.98 -76.48 -33.05
CA GLN A 669 75.42 -77.25 -34.22
C GLN A 669 76.67 -76.63 -34.86
N LEU A 670 76.79 -75.30 -34.85
CA LEU A 670 78.01 -74.60 -35.26
C LEU A 670 79.20 -74.96 -34.35
N GLN A 671 79.02 -74.99 -33.03
CA GLN A 671 80.06 -75.43 -32.08
C GLN A 671 80.51 -76.86 -32.38
N GLN A 672 79.56 -77.77 -32.59
CA GLN A 672 79.87 -79.17 -32.91
C GLN A 672 80.66 -79.30 -34.22
N ASN A 673 80.30 -78.51 -35.24
CA ASN A 673 81.03 -78.50 -36.51
C ASN A 673 82.43 -77.89 -36.37
N GLN A 674 82.63 -76.88 -35.51
CA GLN A 674 83.95 -76.33 -35.20
C GLN A 674 84.87 -77.36 -34.52
N GLU A 675 84.35 -78.17 -33.59
CA GLU A 675 85.12 -79.29 -33.00
C GLU A 675 85.49 -80.34 -34.03
N LYS A 676 84.55 -80.74 -34.90
CA LYS A 676 84.83 -81.67 -36.00
C LYS A 676 85.91 -81.14 -36.94
N ALA A 677 85.89 -79.85 -37.26
CA ALA A 677 86.91 -79.21 -38.10
C ALA A 677 88.30 -79.26 -37.44
N LYS A 678 88.40 -78.96 -36.13
CA LYS A 678 89.67 -79.10 -35.37
C LYS A 678 90.20 -80.54 -35.40
N ASN A 679 89.33 -81.53 -35.24
CA ASN A 679 89.74 -82.92 -35.28
C ASN A 679 90.27 -83.29 -36.68
N ALA A 680 89.57 -82.89 -37.75
CA ALA A 680 90.03 -83.12 -39.12
C ALA A 680 91.39 -82.45 -39.43
N GLU A 681 91.63 -81.22 -38.91
CA GLU A 681 92.93 -80.56 -39.02
C GLU A 681 94.04 -81.37 -38.33
N SER A 682 93.77 -81.96 -37.16
CA SER A 682 94.74 -82.80 -36.45
C SER A 682 95.06 -84.11 -37.19
N GLU A 683 94.05 -84.74 -37.80
CA GLU A 683 94.25 -85.94 -38.63
C GLU A 683 95.07 -85.62 -39.89
N LEU A 684 94.80 -84.48 -40.53
CA LEU A 684 95.53 -84.03 -41.72
C LEU A 684 97.00 -83.75 -41.40
N GLN A 685 97.30 -83.21 -40.21
CA GLN A 685 98.67 -83.04 -39.73
C GLN A 685 99.38 -84.38 -39.53
N ASN A 686 98.71 -85.39 -38.98
CA ASN A 686 99.27 -86.74 -38.81
C ASN A 686 99.59 -87.41 -40.15
N ILE A 687 98.67 -87.33 -41.12
CA ILE A 687 98.88 -87.86 -42.48
C ILE A 687 100.09 -87.18 -43.14
N LYS A 688 100.25 -85.86 -42.94
CA LYS A 688 101.40 -85.12 -43.49
C LYS A 688 102.73 -85.63 -42.95
N THR A 689 102.81 -85.90 -41.64
CA THR A 689 104.01 -86.52 -41.04
C THR A 689 104.30 -87.93 -41.56
N GLU A 690 103.29 -88.76 -41.81
CA GLU A 690 103.50 -90.08 -42.43
C GLU A 690 103.97 -89.99 -43.88
N LEU A 691 103.45 -89.01 -44.63
CA LEU A 691 103.85 -88.76 -46.01
C LEU A 691 105.31 -88.31 -46.13
N ASP A 692 105.77 -87.44 -45.24
CA ASP A 692 107.18 -87.01 -45.17
C ASP A 692 108.10 -88.20 -44.86
N LYS A 693 107.67 -89.11 -43.97
CA LYS A 693 108.40 -90.33 -43.65
C LYS A 693 108.52 -91.27 -44.88
N SER A 694 107.42 -91.48 -45.60
CA SER A 694 107.43 -92.31 -46.81
C SER A 694 108.29 -91.72 -47.93
N HIS A 695 108.37 -90.39 -48.04
CA HIS A 695 109.29 -89.73 -48.98
C HIS A 695 110.75 -89.99 -48.64
N SER A 696 111.11 -90.00 -47.34
CA SER A 696 112.46 -90.35 -46.90
C SER A 696 112.82 -91.79 -47.26
N GLU A 697 111.92 -92.75 -46.96
CA GLU A 697 112.13 -94.17 -47.27
C GLU A 697 112.27 -94.41 -48.79
N LEU A 698 111.49 -93.70 -49.62
CA LEU A 698 111.62 -93.74 -51.08
C LEU A 698 112.94 -93.17 -51.59
N HIS A 699 113.51 -92.17 -50.92
CA HIS A 699 114.81 -91.60 -51.28
C HIS A 699 115.93 -92.62 -51.07
N ASP A 700 115.93 -93.28 -49.90
CA ASP A 700 116.93 -94.29 -49.54
C ASP A 700 116.93 -95.47 -50.53
N ILE A 701 115.73 -95.99 -50.89
CA ILE A 701 115.59 -97.08 -51.87
C ILE A 701 116.14 -96.69 -53.25
N ARG A 702 116.01 -95.42 -53.64
CA ARG A 702 116.46 -94.94 -54.94
C ARG A 702 117.98 -94.90 -55.04
N GLU A 703 118.66 -94.59 -53.94
CA GLU A 703 120.11 -94.58 -53.83
C GLU A 703 120.68 -96.02 -53.91
N GLU A 704 120.03 -96.99 -53.26
CA GLU A 704 120.39 -98.42 -53.39
C GLU A 704 120.23 -98.95 -54.83
N LEU A 705 119.19 -98.49 -55.54
CA LEU A 705 118.94 -98.87 -56.94
C LEU A 705 120.06 -98.39 -57.88
N GLU A 706 120.59 -97.19 -57.63
CA GLU A 706 121.66 -96.60 -58.44
C GLU A 706 122.98 -97.37 -58.26
N ILE A 707 123.26 -97.83 -57.03
CA ILE A 707 124.41 -98.70 -56.73
C ILE A 707 124.28 -100.06 -57.42
N THR A 708 123.10 -100.67 -57.39
CA THR A 708 122.88 -101.99 -58.03
C THR A 708 122.95 -101.92 -59.55
N GLN A 709 122.52 -100.81 -60.17
CA GLN A 709 122.66 -100.60 -61.61
C GLN A 709 124.13 -100.52 -62.04
N PHE A 710 124.98 -99.86 -61.25
CA PHE A 710 126.42 -99.76 -61.53
C PHE A 710 127.12 -101.13 -61.51
N GLN A 711 126.74 -102.00 -60.55
CA GLN A 711 127.26 -103.37 -60.47
C GLN A 711 126.83 -104.23 -61.67
N LEU A 712 125.64 -104.00 -62.22
CA LEU A 712 125.12 -104.75 -63.36
C LEU A 712 125.91 -104.45 -64.64
N ASP A 713 126.24 -103.17 -64.88
CA ASP A 713 127.00 -102.72 -66.04
C ASP A 713 128.43 -103.32 -66.06
N GLU A 714 129.05 -103.50 -64.89
CA GLU A 714 130.38 -104.11 -64.73
C GLU A 714 130.38 -105.60 -65.13
N VAL A 715 129.41 -106.37 -64.66
CA VAL A 715 129.25 -107.80 -65.02
C VAL A 715 129.01 -107.99 -66.52
N GLN A 716 128.29 -107.05 -67.14
CA GLN A 716 127.95 -107.13 -68.55
C GLN A 716 129.18 -106.92 -69.46
N ALA A 717 130.13 -106.06 -69.05
CA ALA A 717 131.41 -105.86 -69.74
C ALA A 717 132.33 -107.10 -69.68
N GLU A 718 132.37 -107.80 -68.54
CA GLU A 718 133.17 -109.04 -68.40
C GLU A 718 132.65 -110.18 -69.29
N LEU A 719 131.32 -110.25 -69.49
CA LEU A 719 130.69 -111.27 -70.32
C LEU A 719 131.04 -111.11 -71.81
N GLU A 720 131.04 -109.87 -72.32
CA GLU A 720 131.42 -109.58 -73.71
C GLU A 720 132.89 -109.94 -73.99
N GLN A 721 133.77 -109.70 -73.01
CA GLN A 721 135.19 -110.06 -73.12
C GLN A 721 135.40 -111.58 -73.23
N SER A 722 134.67 -112.38 -72.45
CA SER A 722 134.74 -113.85 -72.50
C SER A 722 134.22 -114.42 -73.84
N GLN A 723 133.14 -113.84 -74.39
CA GLN A 723 132.59 -114.28 -75.68
C GLN A 723 133.55 -114.01 -76.85
N SER A 724 134.28 -112.89 -76.82
CA SER A 724 135.31 -112.56 -77.80
C SER A 724 136.47 -113.57 -77.81
N GLN A 725 136.92 -114.00 -76.62
CA GLN A 725 137.98 -115.01 -76.50
C GLN A 725 137.55 -116.39 -77.04
N LEU A 726 136.29 -116.77 -76.80
CA LEU A 726 135.73 -118.04 -77.27
C LEU A 726 135.73 -118.14 -78.80
N SER A 727 135.40 -117.03 -79.50
CA SER A 727 135.36 -116.98 -80.96
C SER A 727 136.75 -117.20 -81.60
N LYS A 728 137.81 -116.62 -81.02
CA LYS A 728 139.19 -116.81 -81.49
C LYS A 728 139.68 -118.26 -81.40
N HIS A 729 139.33 -118.98 -80.34
CA HIS A 729 139.71 -120.39 -80.20
C HIS A 729 139.00 -121.31 -81.21
N GLN A 730 137.77 -120.98 -81.61
CA GLN A 730 137.02 -121.74 -82.60
C GLN A 730 137.64 -121.69 -84.01
N GLU A 731 138.21 -120.53 -84.39
CA GLU A 731 138.88 -120.33 -85.68
C GLU A 731 140.22 -121.09 -85.79
N GLN A 732 140.98 -121.15 -84.69
CA GLN A 732 142.23 -121.91 -84.63
C GLN A 732 142.01 -123.42 -84.79
N LEU A 733 140.92 -123.94 -84.21
CA LEU A 733 140.56 -125.36 -84.29
C LEU A 733 140.29 -125.82 -85.74
N ASN A 734 139.58 -125.00 -86.52
CA ASN A 734 139.24 -125.29 -87.92
C ASN A 734 140.48 -125.30 -88.83
N THR A 735 141.49 -124.48 -88.50
CA THR A 735 142.74 -124.38 -89.26
C THR A 735 143.59 -125.65 -89.10
N TYR A 736 143.71 -126.18 -87.88
CA TYR A 736 144.45 -127.42 -87.61
C TYR A 736 143.83 -128.66 -88.29
N GLN A 737 142.49 -128.72 -88.39
CA GLN A 737 141.81 -129.84 -89.04
C GLN A 737 142.08 -129.92 -90.55
N SER A 738 142.21 -128.77 -91.23
CA SER A 738 142.50 -128.74 -92.67
C SER A 738 143.93 -129.21 -93.00
N GLN A 739 144.91 -128.85 -92.17
CA GLN A 739 146.31 -129.27 -92.35
C GLN A 739 146.48 -130.79 -92.22
N LEU A 740 145.78 -131.41 -91.27
CA LEU A 740 145.87 -132.85 -90.98
C LEU A 740 145.35 -133.73 -92.13
N LYS A 741 144.44 -133.20 -92.96
CA LYS A 741 143.85 -133.90 -94.11
C LYS A 741 144.81 -133.93 -95.32
N GLN A 742 145.69 -132.94 -95.43
CA GLN A 742 146.64 -132.81 -96.53
C GLN A 742 147.87 -133.74 -96.35
N THR A 743 148.37 -133.85 -95.12
CA THR A 743 149.53 -134.70 -94.79
C THR A 743 149.26 -136.19 -94.99
N LYS A 744 148.01 -136.65 -94.81
CA LYS A 744 147.62 -138.04 -95.07
C LYS A 744 147.69 -138.44 -96.54
N LYS A 745 147.50 -137.49 -97.46
CA LYS A 745 147.45 -137.75 -98.91
C LYS A 745 148.85 -137.87 -99.54
N GLU A 746 149.86 -137.24 -98.94
CA GLU A 746 151.27 -137.29 -99.37
C GLU A 746 151.98 -138.58 -98.93
N LEU A 747 151.51 -139.22 -97.85
CA LEU A 747 152.09 -140.47 -97.34
C LEU A 747 151.77 -141.67 -98.24
N GLU A 748 150.60 -141.72 -98.86
CA GLU A 748 150.19 -142.78 -99.80
C GLU A 748 150.95 -142.74 -101.13
N THR A 749 151.42 -141.56 -101.55
CA THR A 749 152.15 -141.38 -102.82
C THR A 749 153.62 -141.79 -102.73
N THR A 750 154.18 -141.90 -101.51
CA THR A 750 155.61 -142.19 -101.30
C THR A 750 155.88 -143.71 -101.24
N LYS A 751 154.92 -144.53 -100.78
CA LYS A 751 155.08 -145.99 -100.74
C LYS A 751 155.07 -146.67 -102.11
N LEU A 752 154.34 -146.12 -103.09
CA LEU A 752 154.26 -146.70 -104.44
C LEU A 752 155.52 -146.46 -105.32
N LYS A 753 156.48 -145.62 -104.90
CA LYS A 753 157.71 -145.33 -105.66
C LYS A 753 158.89 -146.24 -105.35
N GLN A 754 158.85 -146.99 -104.24
CA GLN A 754 160.00 -147.81 -103.80
C GLN A 754 159.90 -149.29 -104.21
N GLU A 755 158.75 -149.73 -104.72
CA GLU A 755 158.54 -151.08 -105.28
C GLU A 755 158.98 -151.23 -106.76
N ASN A 756 159.40 -150.15 -107.45
CA ASN A 756 159.59 -150.15 -108.92
C ASN A 756 160.97 -149.73 -109.46
N GLN A 757 162.02 -149.68 -108.63
CA GLN A 757 163.42 -149.54 -109.10
C GLN A 757 164.27 -150.74 -108.68
N GLU A 758 164.53 -151.60 -109.67
CA GLU A 758 165.82 -152.30 -109.89
C GLU A 758 166.05 -153.65 -109.16
N LYS A 759 165.31 -154.70 -109.51
CA LYS A 759 165.71 -155.68 -110.56
C LYS A 759 165.96 -155.05 -111.94
N ILE A 760 167.08 -155.42 -112.58
CA ILE A 760 167.56 -155.16 -113.98
C ILE A 760 168.73 -154.16 -114.08
N LEU A 761 169.97 -154.60 -113.78
CA LEU A 761 171.04 -154.78 -114.79
C LEU A 761 172.29 -155.46 -114.18
N LEU A 762 172.47 -156.73 -114.52
CA LEU A 762 173.68 -157.50 -114.33
C LEU A 762 174.53 -157.38 -115.62
N ASN A 763 175.83 -157.17 -115.44
CA ASN A 763 176.97 -157.64 -116.25
C ASN A 763 177.73 -156.69 -117.23
N LYS A 764 179.01 -156.51 -116.85
CA LYS A 764 180.27 -156.52 -117.65
C LYS A 764 180.88 -155.21 -118.17
N ASN A 765 181.97 -154.85 -117.50
CA ASN A 765 183.35 -154.75 -118.02
C ASN A 765 183.62 -153.76 -119.16
N THR A 766 184.64 -152.90 -119.16
CA THR A 766 185.95 -152.98 -118.50
C THR A 766 186.73 -151.70 -118.80
N LYS A 767 187.66 -151.39 -117.89
CA LYS A 767 189.03 -150.94 -118.19
C LYS A 767 189.28 -149.50 -118.62
N ASN A 768 190.12 -148.92 -117.76
CA ASN A 768 191.38 -148.26 -118.10
C ASN A 768 191.32 -146.74 -118.11
N TYR A 769 192.24 -146.05 -117.48
CA TYR A 769 193.44 -146.47 -116.73
C TYR A 769 193.82 -145.22 -115.95
N ALA A 770 194.20 -145.35 -114.68
CA ALA A 770 195.51 -145.84 -114.28
C ALA A 770 196.65 -144.91 -114.69
N ALA A 771 197.65 -144.92 -113.81
CA ALA A 771 198.86 -144.13 -113.83
C ALA A 771 198.63 -142.67 -113.45
N HIS A 772 198.48 -142.43 -112.14
CA HIS A 772 199.62 -141.90 -111.39
C HIS A 772 199.31 -142.04 -109.88
N ILE A 773 199.41 -143.24 -109.28
CA ILE A 773 200.69 -143.82 -108.85
C ILE A 773 201.85 -142.85 -109.00
N LYS A 774 202.58 -142.64 -107.90
CA LYS A 774 203.84 -141.90 -107.91
C LYS A 774 203.67 -140.44 -108.33
N ASN A 775 203.09 -139.67 -107.44
CA ASN A 775 204.02 -139.02 -106.55
C ASN A 775 203.39 -139.09 -105.18
N LEU A 776 203.91 -140.02 -104.42
CA LEU A 776 205.04 -139.65 -103.59
C LEU A 776 204.49 -138.63 -102.59
N ALA A 777 204.19 -139.09 -101.38
CA ALA A 777 205.28 -139.41 -100.45
C ALA A 777 206.21 -138.21 -100.33
N LYS A 778 206.68 -137.98 -99.10
CA LYS A 778 207.66 -136.93 -98.84
C LYS A 778 206.92 -135.59 -98.95
N ILE A 779 206.15 -135.20 -97.95
CA ILE A 779 206.74 -134.82 -96.68
C ILE A 779 205.83 -135.40 -95.59
N LEU A 780 206.25 -136.51 -94.97
CA LEU A 780 207.18 -136.44 -93.83
C LEU A 780 206.49 -135.60 -92.75
N ALA A 781 205.98 -136.28 -91.74
CA ALA A 781 206.82 -136.49 -90.55
C ALA A 781 207.16 -135.13 -89.96
N GLU A 782 206.56 -134.87 -88.80
CA GLU A 782 207.30 -134.54 -87.59
C GLU A 782 206.28 -133.98 -86.57
N THR A 783 206.07 -134.54 -85.37
CA THR A 783 206.62 -135.72 -84.70
C THR A 783 205.96 -135.77 -83.29
N ILE A 784 205.86 -136.99 -82.72
CA ILE A 784 206.19 -137.30 -81.30
C ILE A 784 205.08 -137.14 -80.25
N GLN A 785 204.47 -138.24 -79.76
CA GLN A 785 204.88 -139.19 -78.66
C GLN A 785 204.01 -138.90 -77.42
N ASP A 786 203.55 -139.85 -76.60
CA ASP A 786 203.84 -141.29 -76.41
C ASP A 786 202.56 -142.07 -76.13
#